data_AF-A0A7J8JIN0-F1
#
_entry.id   AF-A0A7J8JIN0-F1
#
_cell.length_a   1.000
_cell.length_b   1.000
_cell.length_c   1.000
_cell.angle_alpha   90.00
_cell.angle_beta   90.00
_cell.angle_gamma   90.00
#
_symmetry.space_group_name_H-M   'P 1'
#
loop_
_entity.id
_entity.type
_entity.pdbx_description
1 polymer ?
#
loop_
_entity_poly.entity_id
_entity_poly.type
_entity_poly.pdbx_seq_one_letter_code
_entity_poly.pdbx_strand_id
1 'polypeptide(L)'
;MVMKHLEQATHPALMEVFLSILHSLFVIVPHMKEKFSKKLAASSFIRLTLELKARFCSGLSHSALNQVCSSFLYYLCISLLSTPEKTGPPSQEELSAVSELLQHGLPQISSRSPESLDFLSDCQYVEGSARQRQYCILLLFYLAYIHEDRFVSEAELFVAVQNFFLSLQNQGERPPLVVFRASIYLLAVCQDKDDALDEAVVSAIRKFLEGIPDLHLIYTHHPLLLRLFLLYPELMSRFGHRVLELWFSWEESSCEDLDAVPSAGQPTLPASLAALFHILRSSPSILLILLDLIYSSPVDIAHKVLMVLRTFLRRNEDVQVGGLIRGHFLLILQHLLVEHGAFPSEASGNLPLLLSLLSLVQLRNESERELDSMAMKLLHQVSKLCGKCSPTDVDILQPSFNFLYWSLHQTTPGSQKRAAAVLLSSTALIELLEKMLALTWTKGGSLRTSLLSSAWLLTASFSAQQHDGSLQVHQTLSVELDQVLKALSFPKKKAALLSAAILCFLRTALQQNFSSALVVLVPSGAQPPPAPEDTLLAPLGTSQVLSLVIGLQNLLVQKDPLLSHACVGCLEALLDYLHARSPDIALHVASQPWNRFLLFTFLDAGGSSFLRPEILRLMTLFVRFQSRSILSLEEVGLVLRSAALADLSTLSNSTLRALRGFFLQLPGRGGRISVPHQRLTLRTERYRNGEN
;
A
#
# COMPACT_ATOMS: atom_id res chain seq x y z
N MET A 1 -28.61 -20.30 -28.07
CA MET A 1 -29.63 -20.46 -29.13
C MET A 1 -29.16 -21.45 -30.19
N VAL A 2 -27.97 -21.25 -30.78
CA VAL A 2 -27.37 -22.14 -31.79
C VAL A 2 -27.26 -23.60 -31.33
N MET A 3 -26.71 -23.87 -30.14
CA MET A 3 -26.61 -25.24 -29.60
C MET A 3 -27.97 -25.93 -29.34
N LYS A 4 -29.06 -25.17 -29.10
CA LYS A 4 -30.41 -25.75 -28.92
C LYS A 4 -31.00 -26.30 -30.23
N HIS A 5 -30.55 -25.78 -31.37
CA HIS A 5 -30.99 -26.24 -32.70
C HIS A 5 -30.11 -27.37 -33.25
N LEU A 6 -28.98 -27.69 -32.61
CA LEU A 6 -28.11 -28.80 -33.00
C LEU A 6 -28.79 -30.16 -32.79
N GLU A 7 -29.57 -30.32 -31.73
CA GLU A 7 -30.36 -31.55 -31.48
C GLU A 7 -31.34 -31.84 -32.63
N GLN A 8 -31.84 -30.77 -33.27
CA GLN A 8 -32.76 -30.82 -34.40
C GLN A 8 -32.06 -30.96 -35.77
N ALA A 9 -30.72 -30.87 -35.83
CA ALA A 9 -29.96 -31.03 -37.07
C ALA A 9 -29.90 -32.51 -37.47
N THR A 10 -30.70 -32.90 -38.46
CA THR A 10 -30.80 -34.29 -38.96
C THR A 10 -30.18 -34.50 -40.35
N HIS A 11 -29.96 -33.42 -41.12
CA HIS A 11 -29.49 -33.50 -42.51
C HIS A 11 -28.06 -32.97 -42.69
N PRO A 12 -27.07 -33.84 -43.00
CA PRO A 12 -25.67 -33.44 -43.17
C PRO A 12 -25.46 -32.48 -44.36
N ALA A 13 -26.22 -32.62 -45.44
CA ALA A 13 -26.12 -31.76 -46.62
C ALA A 13 -26.51 -30.29 -46.34
N LEU A 14 -27.48 -30.05 -45.45
CA LEU A 14 -27.86 -28.67 -45.06
C LEU A 14 -26.76 -28.02 -44.23
N MET A 15 -26.12 -28.80 -43.34
CA MET A 15 -25.00 -28.32 -42.52
C MET A 15 -23.77 -28.03 -43.38
N GLU A 16 -23.54 -28.82 -44.43
CA GLU A 16 -22.48 -28.59 -45.41
C GLU A 16 -22.68 -27.24 -46.12
N VAL A 17 -23.88 -26.97 -46.66
CA VAL A 17 -24.20 -25.70 -47.30
C VAL A 17 -24.06 -24.53 -46.32
N PHE A 18 -24.55 -24.69 -45.09
CA PHE A 18 -24.46 -23.65 -44.06
C PHE A 18 -23.01 -23.28 -43.72
N LEU A 19 -22.15 -24.27 -43.44
CA LEU A 19 -20.74 -24.02 -43.14
C LEU A 19 -19.97 -23.53 -44.37
N SER A 20 -20.35 -23.97 -45.58
CA SER A 20 -19.78 -23.45 -46.82
C SER A 20 -20.08 -21.97 -47.02
N ILE A 21 -21.30 -21.51 -46.72
CA ILE A 21 -21.67 -20.09 -46.78
C ILE A 21 -20.82 -19.29 -45.78
N LEU A 22 -20.70 -19.76 -44.53
CA LEU A 22 -19.88 -19.10 -43.52
C LEU A 22 -18.41 -19.05 -43.93
N HIS A 23 -17.90 -20.12 -44.53
CA HIS A 23 -16.56 -20.17 -45.08
C HIS A 23 -16.37 -19.16 -46.22
N SER A 24 -17.30 -19.07 -47.17
CA SER A 24 -17.25 -18.09 -48.27
C SER A 24 -17.27 -16.64 -47.78
N LEU A 25 -17.95 -16.34 -46.66
CA LEU A 25 -17.95 -15.00 -46.08
C LEU A 25 -16.55 -14.54 -45.63
N PHE A 26 -15.67 -15.46 -45.21
CA PHE A 26 -14.27 -15.13 -44.92
C PHE A 26 -13.47 -14.68 -46.13
N VAL A 27 -13.85 -15.16 -47.33
CA VAL A 27 -13.18 -14.85 -48.60
C VAL A 27 -13.76 -13.58 -49.21
N ILE A 28 -15.09 -13.41 -49.16
CA ILE A 28 -15.79 -12.28 -49.79
C ILE A 28 -15.58 -10.97 -49.01
N VAL A 29 -15.45 -11.03 -47.69
CA VAL A 29 -15.38 -9.83 -46.82
C VAL A 29 -14.13 -9.85 -45.92
N PRO A 30 -12.92 -9.71 -46.48
CA PRO A 30 -11.66 -9.87 -45.73
C PRO A 30 -11.48 -8.81 -44.63
N HIS A 31 -12.02 -7.59 -44.81
CA HIS A 31 -11.90 -6.50 -43.83
C HIS A 31 -12.73 -6.72 -42.56
N MET A 32 -13.74 -7.61 -42.57
CA MET A 32 -14.54 -7.98 -41.39
C MET A 32 -14.12 -9.31 -40.77
N LYS A 33 -13.14 -10.00 -41.37
CA LYS A 33 -12.71 -11.35 -41.00
C LYS A 33 -12.39 -11.49 -39.51
N GLU A 34 -11.70 -10.52 -38.92
CA GLU A 34 -11.36 -10.53 -37.50
C GLU A 34 -12.60 -10.41 -36.60
N LYS A 35 -13.40 -9.35 -36.78
CA LYS A 35 -14.61 -9.10 -35.96
C LYS A 35 -15.61 -10.25 -36.11
N PHE A 36 -15.74 -10.78 -37.32
CA PHE A 36 -16.60 -11.92 -37.61
C PHE A 36 -16.10 -13.20 -36.92
N SER A 37 -14.80 -13.49 -36.98
CA SER A 37 -14.19 -14.64 -36.29
C SER A 37 -14.40 -14.58 -34.79
N LYS A 38 -14.14 -13.42 -34.16
CA LYS A 38 -14.34 -13.22 -32.72
C LYS A 38 -15.80 -13.46 -32.33
N LYS A 39 -16.75 -12.98 -33.13
CA LYS A 39 -18.18 -13.15 -32.86
C LYS A 39 -18.64 -14.61 -33.03
N LEU A 40 -18.13 -15.32 -34.03
CA LEU A 40 -18.41 -16.74 -34.24
C LEU A 40 -17.85 -17.58 -33.10
N ALA A 41 -16.62 -17.34 -32.67
CA ALA A 41 -16.01 -18.03 -31.53
C ALA A 41 -16.81 -17.80 -30.24
N ALA A 42 -17.14 -16.55 -29.92
CA ALA A 42 -17.97 -16.22 -28.76
C ALA A 42 -19.42 -16.75 -28.84
N SER A 43 -19.88 -17.19 -30.02
CA SER A 43 -21.21 -17.78 -30.23
C SER A 43 -21.18 -19.31 -30.27
N SER A 44 -20.08 -19.92 -29.84
CA SER A 44 -19.87 -21.36 -29.76
C SER A 44 -19.75 -22.12 -31.09
N PHE A 45 -19.25 -21.47 -32.14
CA PHE A 45 -19.09 -22.12 -33.45
C PHE A 45 -17.92 -23.12 -33.51
N ILE A 46 -16.95 -23.03 -32.59
CA ILE A 46 -15.87 -24.04 -32.49
C ILE A 46 -16.49 -25.35 -31.98
N ARG A 47 -17.20 -25.29 -30.84
CA ARG A 47 -17.96 -26.41 -30.28
C ARG A 47 -18.95 -26.99 -31.30
N LEU A 48 -19.75 -26.15 -31.94
CA LEU A 48 -20.75 -26.57 -32.92
C LEU A 48 -20.12 -27.41 -34.04
N THR A 49 -19.00 -26.95 -34.59
CA THR A 49 -18.37 -27.61 -35.73
C THR A 49 -17.73 -28.94 -35.33
N LEU A 50 -17.16 -29.03 -34.13
CA LEU A 50 -16.63 -30.29 -33.59
C LEU A 50 -17.73 -31.31 -33.33
N GLU A 51 -18.86 -30.88 -32.76
CA GLU A 51 -20.00 -31.78 -32.48
C GLU A 51 -20.66 -32.27 -33.79
N LEU A 52 -20.73 -31.43 -34.82
CA LEU A 52 -21.17 -31.83 -36.16
C LEU A 52 -20.23 -32.87 -36.79
N LYS A 53 -18.91 -32.68 -36.67
CA LYS A 53 -17.93 -33.66 -37.14
C LYS A 53 -18.04 -34.98 -36.37
N ALA A 54 -18.18 -34.94 -35.05
CA ALA A 54 -18.34 -36.15 -34.24
C ALA A 54 -19.64 -36.91 -34.53
N ARG A 55 -20.72 -36.20 -34.87
CA ARG A 55 -22.03 -36.80 -35.14
C ARG A 55 -22.15 -37.41 -36.54
N PHE A 56 -21.56 -36.77 -37.55
CA PHE A 56 -21.77 -37.15 -38.96
C PHE A 56 -20.54 -37.71 -39.67
N CYS A 57 -19.33 -37.44 -39.17
CA CYS A 57 -18.08 -37.75 -39.86
C CYS A 57 -17.28 -38.91 -39.22
N SER A 58 -17.84 -39.59 -38.22
CA SER A 58 -17.20 -40.76 -37.58
C SER A 58 -17.09 -41.94 -38.56
N GLY A 59 -15.87 -42.45 -38.81
CA GLY A 59 -15.67 -43.67 -39.60
C GLY A 59 -15.72 -43.50 -41.13
N LEU A 60 -15.22 -42.38 -41.68
CA LEU A 60 -15.17 -42.03 -43.12
C LEU A 60 -16.52 -41.67 -43.76
N SER A 61 -17.60 -41.57 -43.00
CA SER A 61 -18.89 -41.06 -43.49
C SER A 61 -18.82 -39.55 -43.80
N HIS A 62 -19.50 -39.11 -44.85
CA HIS A 62 -19.68 -37.68 -45.20
C HIS A 62 -18.36 -36.87 -45.30
N SER A 63 -17.41 -37.32 -46.12
CA SER A 63 -16.10 -36.67 -46.34
C SER A 63 -16.19 -35.21 -46.81
N ALA A 64 -17.19 -34.86 -47.62
CA ALA A 64 -17.43 -33.49 -48.08
C ALA A 64 -17.74 -32.54 -46.90
N LEU A 65 -18.68 -32.93 -46.02
CA LEU A 65 -18.96 -32.20 -44.79
C LEU A 65 -17.72 -32.10 -43.89
N ASN A 66 -16.96 -33.18 -43.73
CA ASN A 66 -15.72 -33.15 -42.95
C ASN A 66 -14.70 -32.13 -43.50
N GLN A 67 -14.57 -32.04 -44.82
CA GLN A 67 -13.68 -31.09 -45.47
C GLN A 67 -14.14 -29.65 -45.27
N VAL A 68 -15.44 -29.37 -45.42
CA VAL A 68 -16.02 -28.03 -45.20
C VAL A 68 -15.91 -27.59 -43.74
N CYS A 69 -16.17 -28.49 -42.79
CA CYS A 69 -15.97 -28.22 -41.37
C CYS A 69 -14.49 -27.92 -41.07
N SER A 70 -13.57 -28.68 -41.66
CA SER A 70 -12.13 -28.51 -41.44
C SER A 70 -11.59 -27.23 -42.05
N SER A 71 -12.06 -26.85 -43.25
CA SER A 71 -11.69 -25.57 -43.88
C SER A 71 -12.25 -24.40 -43.09
N PHE A 72 -13.51 -24.45 -42.65
CA PHE A 72 -14.10 -23.43 -41.80
C PHE A 72 -13.30 -23.23 -40.49
N LEU A 73 -13.00 -24.32 -39.76
CA LEU A 73 -12.19 -24.25 -38.53
C LEU A 73 -10.79 -23.72 -38.80
N TYR A 74 -10.14 -24.14 -39.89
CA TYR A 74 -8.82 -23.64 -40.26
C TYR A 74 -8.82 -22.11 -40.43
N TYR A 75 -9.74 -21.56 -41.21
CA TYR A 75 -9.80 -20.10 -41.45
C TYR A 75 -10.17 -19.32 -40.19
N LEU A 76 -11.07 -19.88 -39.36
CA LEU A 76 -11.44 -19.31 -38.07
C LEU A 76 -10.23 -19.26 -37.14
N CYS A 77 -9.55 -20.39 -36.92
CA CYS A 77 -8.39 -20.48 -36.02
C CYS A 77 -7.24 -19.57 -36.45
N ILE A 78 -6.90 -19.56 -37.74
CA ILE A 78 -5.85 -18.66 -38.26
C ILE A 78 -6.24 -17.19 -38.04
N SER A 79 -7.50 -16.82 -38.29
CA SER A 79 -7.95 -15.45 -38.07
C SER A 79 -7.87 -15.02 -36.60
N LEU A 80 -8.17 -15.92 -35.66
CA LEU A 80 -8.13 -15.64 -34.23
C LEU A 80 -6.68 -15.54 -33.72
N LEU A 81 -5.78 -16.38 -34.25
CA LEU A 81 -4.37 -16.38 -33.88
C LEU A 81 -3.59 -15.18 -34.46
N SER A 82 -4.00 -14.64 -35.61
CA SER A 82 -3.32 -13.48 -36.23
C SER A 82 -3.52 -12.15 -35.49
N THR A 83 -4.54 -12.02 -34.63
CA THR A 83 -4.88 -10.75 -33.95
C THR A 83 -5.21 -10.98 -32.46
N PRO A 84 -4.24 -11.44 -31.66
CA PRO A 84 -4.50 -11.74 -30.26
C PRO A 84 -4.63 -10.44 -29.42
N GLU A 85 -5.69 -10.32 -28.63
CA GLU A 85 -5.93 -9.15 -27.76
C GLU A 85 -5.07 -9.13 -26.50
N LYS A 86 -4.54 -10.30 -26.07
CA LYS A 86 -3.86 -10.48 -24.78
C LYS A 86 -2.38 -10.84 -24.90
N THR A 87 -1.83 -10.88 -26.12
CA THR A 87 -0.44 -11.26 -26.41
C THR A 87 0.13 -10.48 -27.58
N GLY A 88 1.46 -10.50 -27.74
CA GLY A 88 2.09 -10.00 -28.96
C GLY A 88 1.61 -10.75 -30.20
N PRO A 89 1.63 -10.12 -31.39
CA PRO A 89 1.32 -10.80 -32.64
C PRO A 89 2.33 -11.95 -32.85
N PRO A 90 1.88 -13.16 -33.25
CA PRO A 90 2.78 -14.26 -33.53
C PRO A 90 3.69 -13.94 -34.72
N SER A 91 4.87 -14.55 -34.75
CA SER A 91 5.79 -14.39 -35.88
C SER A 91 5.22 -15.03 -37.15
N GLN A 92 5.69 -14.60 -38.33
CA GLN A 92 5.25 -15.18 -39.60
C GLN A 92 5.57 -16.68 -39.68
N GLU A 93 6.67 -17.12 -39.05
CA GLU A 93 7.10 -18.52 -38.98
C GLU A 93 6.19 -19.36 -38.06
N GLU A 94 5.75 -18.80 -36.93
CA GLU A 94 4.78 -19.44 -36.03
C GLU A 94 3.42 -19.64 -36.71
N LEU A 95 2.96 -18.64 -37.45
CA LEU A 95 1.71 -18.73 -38.21
C LEU A 95 1.79 -19.78 -39.33
N SER A 96 2.93 -19.91 -40.02
CA SER A 96 3.11 -20.99 -41.01
C SER A 96 3.13 -22.38 -40.37
N ALA A 97 3.83 -22.55 -39.24
CA ALA A 97 3.88 -23.83 -38.54
C ALA A 97 2.49 -24.26 -38.02
N VAL A 98 1.72 -23.31 -37.48
CA VAL A 98 0.35 -23.58 -37.02
C VAL A 98 -0.58 -23.87 -38.20
N SER A 99 -0.40 -23.18 -39.33
CA SER A 99 -1.15 -23.46 -40.55
C SER A 99 -0.95 -24.89 -41.02
N GLU A 100 0.29 -25.37 -41.10
CA GLU A 100 0.60 -26.76 -41.49
C GLU A 100 -0.01 -27.78 -40.50
N LEU A 101 0.13 -27.53 -39.20
CA LEU A 101 -0.46 -28.38 -38.16
C LEU A 101 -1.98 -28.49 -38.32
N LEU A 102 -2.68 -27.36 -38.44
CA LEU A 102 -4.13 -27.34 -38.58
C LEU A 102 -4.62 -27.99 -39.88
N GLN A 103 -3.92 -27.79 -41.00
CA GLN A 103 -4.27 -28.40 -42.28
C GLN A 103 -4.20 -29.94 -42.24
N HIS A 104 -3.19 -30.49 -41.57
CA HIS A 104 -3.01 -31.94 -41.45
C HIS A 104 -3.86 -32.57 -40.34
N GLY A 105 -4.07 -31.87 -39.22
CA GLY A 105 -4.75 -32.42 -38.05
C GLY A 105 -6.27 -32.28 -38.05
N LEU A 106 -6.83 -31.16 -38.54
CA LEU A 106 -8.29 -30.92 -38.51
C LEU A 106 -9.12 -32.00 -39.24
N PRO A 107 -8.71 -32.52 -40.42
CA PRO A 107 -9.46 -33.58 -41.11
C PRO A 107 -9.56 -34.88 -40.30
N GLN A 108 -8.62 -35.12 -39.38
CA GLN A 108 -8.51 -36.36 -38.61
C GLN A 108 -9.28 -36.32 -37.28
N ILE A 109 -9.72 -35.13 -36.84
CA ILE A 109 -10.50 -34.96 -35.61
C ILE A 109 -11.98 -35.24 -35.94
N SER A 110 -12.48 -36.42 -35.56
CA SER A 110 -13.92 -36.77 -35.69
C SER A 110 -14.46 -37.42 -34.40
N SER A 111 -13.72 -37.28 -33.31
CA SER A 111 -14.04 -37.79 -31.98
C SER A 111 -14.93 -36.82 -31.20
N ARG A 112 -15.70 -37.34 -30.25
CA ARG A 112 -16.45 -36.51 -29.29
C ARG A 112 -15.50 -35.81 -28.31
N SER A 113 -15.98 -34.81 -27.58
CA SER A 113 -15.16 -34.09 -26.58
C SER A 113 -14.50 -34.98 -25.52
N PRO A 114 -15.15 -35.98 -24.88
CA PRO A 114 -14.49 -36.86 -23.91
C PRO A 114 -13.44 -37.78 -24.56
N GLU A 115 -13.73 -38.34 -25.74
CA GLU A 115 -12.77 -39.16 -26.49
C GLU A 115 -11.52 -38.36 -26.89
N SER A 116 -11.70 -37.07 -27.17
CA SER A 116 -10.59 -36.16 -27.48
C SER A 116 -9.74 -35.84 -26.25
N LEU A 117 -10.34 -35.83 -25.06
CA LEU A 117 -9.61 -35.69 -23.79
C LEU A 117 -8.84 -36.96 -23.44
N ASP A 118 -9.48 -38.13 -23.58
CA ASP A 118 -8.84 -39.42 -23.34
C ASP A 118 -7.60 -39.55 -24.24
N PHE A 119 -7.73 -39.18 -25.52
CA PHE A 119 -6.63 -39.17 -26.48
C PHE A 119 -5.52 -38.16 -26.14
N LEU A 120 -5.84 -37.00 -25.54
CA LEU A 120 -4.82 -36.07 -25.03
C LEU A 120 -4.10 -36.62 -23.80
N SER A 121 -4.83 -37.35 -22.95
CA SER A 121 -4.32 -37.91 -21.70
C SER A 121 -3.46 -39.16 -21.88
N ASP A 122 -3.38 -39.69 -23.10
CA ASP A 122 -2.63 -40.92 -23.37
C ASP A 122 -1.11 -40.70 -23.20
N CYS A 123 -0.57 -41.34 -22.16
CA CYS A 123 0.84 -41.30 -21.79
C CYS A 123 1.69 -42.33 -22.55
N GLN A 124 1.10 -43.19 -23.38
CA GLN A 124 1.85 -44.19 -24.16
C GLN A 124 2.66 -43.53 -25.29
N TYR A 125 3.54 -44.31 -25.93
CA TYR A 125 4.30 -43.83 -27.08
C TYR A 125 3.33 -43.42 -28.21
N VAL A 126 3.43 -42.18 -28.68
CA VAL A 126 2.50 -41.61 -29.67
C VAL A 126 3.27 -41.40 -30.97
N GLU A 127 2.81 -42.01 -32.07
CA GLU A 127 3.40 -41.78 -33.39
C GLU A 127 3.27 -40.30 -33.82
N GLY A 128 4.17 -39.82 -34.69
CA GLY A 128 4.24 -38.40 -35.07
C GLY A 128 2.94 -37.82 -35.65
N SER A 129 2.13 -38.61 -36.35
CA SER A 129 0.82 -38.20 -36.89
C SER A 129 -0.24 -38.06 -35.78
N ALA A 130 -0.20 -38.93 -34.78
CA ALA A 130 -1.06 -38.88 -33.60
C ALA A 130 -0.67 -37.70 -32.69
N ARG A 131 0.63 -37.35 -32.60
CA ARG A 131 1.12 -36.17 -31.88
C ARG A 131 0.62 -34.86 -32.50
N GLN A 132 0.65 -34.75 -33.83
CA GLN A 132 0.09 -33.59 -34.55
C GLN A 132 -1.41 -33.43 -34.27
N ARG A 133 -2.15 -34.54 -34.13
CA ARG A 133 -3.56 -34.51 -33.75
C ARG A 133 -3.75 -33.97 -32.33
N GLN A 134 -2.94 -34.39 -31.36
CA GLN A 134 -2.97 -33.84 -29.99
C GLN A 134 -2.69 -32.33 -29.99
N TYR A 135 -1.70 -31.86 -30.75
CA TYR A 135 -1.40 -30.43 -30.90
C TYR A 135 -2.59 -29.65 -31.44
N CYS A 136 -3.30 -30.19 -32.44
CA CYS A 136 -4.49 -29.54 -33.00
C CYS A 136 -5.66 -29.47 -32.00
N ILE A 137 -5.89 -30.54 -31.22
CA ILE A 137 -6.93 -30.55 -30.19
C ILE A 137 -6.61 -29.50 -29.10
N LEU A 138 -5.36 -29.42 -28.65
CA LEU A 138 -4.92 -28.41 -27.67
C LEU A 138 -5.12 -26.97 -28.18
N LEU A 139 -4.79 -26.70 -29.44
CA LEU A 139 -5.01 -25.38 -30.04
C LEU A 139 -6.51 -25.02 -30.12
N LEU A 140 -7.36 -25.99 -30.45
CA LEU A 140 -8.81 -25.80 -30.47
C LEU A 140 -9.36 -25.52 -29.06
N PHE A 141 -8.91 -26.26 -28.05
CA PHE A 141 -9.30 -26.00 -26.66
C PHE A 141 -8.82 -24.62 -26.19
N TYR A 142 -7.59 -24.24 -26.49
CA TYR A 142 -7.05 -22.92 -26.14
C TYR A 142 -7.88 -21.78 -26.76
N LEU A 143 -8.17 -21.85 -28.07
CA LEU A 143 -8.98 -20.84 -28.74
C LEU A 143 -10.43 -20.82 -28.21
N ALA A 144 -11.00 -21.98 -27.93
CA ALA A 144 -12.33 -22.07 -27.34
C ALA A 144 -12.37 -21.41 -25.95
N TYR A 145 -11.37 -21.65 -25.10
CA TYR A 145 -11.27 -21.06 -23.77
C TYR A 145 -11.07 -19.54 -23.79
N ILE A 146 -10.23 -19.02 -24.70
CA ILE A 146 -10.03 -17.57 -24.85
C ILE A 146 -11.33 -16.85 -25.22
N HIS A 147 -12.15 -17.47 -26.06
CA HIS A 147 -13.41 -16.90 -26.55
C HIS A 147 -14.64 -17.38 -25.76
N GLU A 148 -14.44 -17.96 -24.57
CA GLU A 148 -15.48 -18.42 -23.66
C GLU A 148 -16.42 -19.50 -24.23
N ASP A 149 -16.01 -20.22 -25.27
CA ASP A 149 -16.69 -21.40 -25.81
C ASP A 149 -16.34 -22.64 -24.98
N ARG A 150 -16.76 -22.66 -23.71
CA ARG A 150 -16.44 -23.76 -22.78
C ARG A 150 -17.32 -24.97 -23.09
N PHE A 151 -16.71 -26.06 -23.55
CA PHE A 151 -17.41 -27.31 -23.89
C PHE A 151 -16.82 -28.57 -23.26
N VAL A 152 -15.83 -28.41 -22.39
CA VAL A 152 -15.14 -29.47 -21.65
C VAL A 152 -15.09 -29.10 -20.17
N SER A 153 -15.05 -30.10 -19.28
CA SER A 153 -14.84 -29.90 -17.84
C SER A 153 -13.44 -29.37 -17.57
N GLU A 154 -13.31 -28.32 -16.74
CA GLU A 154 -12.02 -27.72 -16.39
C GLU A 154 -11.10 -28.73 -15.68
N ALA A 155 -11.65 -29.55 -14.77
CA ALA A 155 -10.89 -30.59 -14.07
C ALA A 155 -10.36 -31.69 -15.00
N GLU A 156 -11.17 -32.16 -15.95
CA GLU A 156 -10.76 -33.21 -16.90
C GLU A 156 -9.70 -32.68 -17.87
N LEU A 157 -9.86 -31.44 -18.34
CA LEU A 157 -8.88 -30.79 -19.21
C LEU A 157 -7.56 -30.54 -18.47
N PHE A 158 -7.61 -30.14 -17.21
CA PHE A 158 -6.42 -29.95 -16.39
C PHE A 158 -5.58 -31.23 -16.30
N VAL A 159 -6.21 -32.37 -15.98
CA VAL A 159 -5.54 -33.68 -15.91
C VAL A 159 -5.01 -34.12 -17.29
N ALA A 160 -5.80 -33.93 -18.36
CA ALA A 160 -5.37 -34.28 -19.71
C ALA A 160 -4.11 -33.50 -20.15
N VAL A 161 -4.05 -32.20 -19.84
CA VAL A 161 -2.89 -31.37 -20.20
C VAL A 161 -1.66 -31.71 -19.35
N GLN A 162 -1.83 -32.08 -18.08
CA GLN A 162 -0.72 -32.59 -17.25
C GLN A 162 -0.11 -33.85 -17.84
N ASN A 163 -0.95 -34.85 -18.18
CA ASN A 163 -0.52 -36.10 -18.78
C ASN A 163 0.16 -35.89 -20.14
N PHE A 164 -0.31 -34.93 -20.93
CA PHE A 164 0.34 -34.53 -22.17
C PHE A 164 1.77 -34.01 -21.93
N PHE A 165 2.00 -33.17 -20.91
CA PHE A 165 3.36 -32.70 -20.58
C PHE A 165 4.29 -33.84 -20.14
N LEU A 166 3.76 -34.80 -19.38
CA LEU A 166 4.52 -35.99 -18.98
C LEU A 166 4.86 -36.88 -20.19
N SER A 167 3.92 -37.06 -21.13
CA SER A 167 4.13 -37.77 -22.39
C SER A 167 5.25 -37.14 -23.23
N LEU A 168 5.24 -35.80 -23.38
CA LEU A 168 6.31 -35.06 -24.07
C LEU A 168 7.66 -35.21 -23.37
N GLN A 169 7.68 -35.10 -22.04
CA GLN A 169 8.91 -35.25 -21.26
C GLN A 169 9.49 -36.67 -21.38
N ASN A 170 8.65 -37.70 -21.33
CA ASN A 170 9.06 -39.10 -21.46
C ASN A 170 9.67 -39.41 -22.84
N GLN A 171 9.20 -38.73 -23.89
CA GLN A 171 9.68 -38.92 -25.26
C GLN A 171 10.80 -37.95 -25.66
N GLY A 172 11.09 -36.94 -24.84
CA GLY A 172 12.10 -35.92 -25.11
C GLY A 172 11.73 -34.99 -26.27
N GLU A 173 10.46 -34.93 -26.65
CA GLU A 173 9.96 -34.10 -27.76
C GLU A 173 9.73 -32.66 -27.29
N ARG A 174 9.97 -31.69 -28.17
CA ARG A 174 9.67 -30.27 -27.91
C ARG A 174 8.44 -29.85 -28.72
N PRO A 175 7.35 -29.39 -28.07
CA PRO A 175 6.19 -28.91 -28.78
C PRO A 175 6.49 -27.57 -29.49
N PRO A 176 5.80 -27.25 -30.60
CA PRO A 176 5.83 -25.92 -31.20
C PRO A 176 5.46 -24.83 -30.17
N LEU A 177 6.07 -23.65 -30.27
CA LEU A 177 5.90 -22.56 -29.29
C LEU A 177 4.43 -22.18 -29.03
N VAL A 178 3.62 -22.13 -30.09
CA VAL A 178 2.18 -21.80 -29.98
C VAL A 178 1.41 -22.87 -29.21
N VAL A 179 1.75 -24.15 -29.40
CA VAL A 179 1.14 -25.27 -28.68
C VAL A 179 1.58 -25.27 -27.22
N PHE A 180 2.86 -25.00 -26.97
CA PHE A 180 3.39 -24.87 -25.61
C PHE A 180 2.71 -23.73 -24.84
N ARG A 181 2.60 -22.56 -25.47
CA ARG A 181 1.87 -21.40 -24.94
C ARG A 181 0.41 -21.71 -24.65
N ALA A 182 -0.27 -22.35 -25.60
CA ALA A 182 -1.66 -22.80 -25.43
C ALA A 182 -1.81 -23.74 -24.22
N SER A 183 -0.88 -24.68 -24.07
CA SER A 183 -0.88 -25.68 -22.99
C SER A 183 -0.67 -25.04 -21.61
N ILE A 184 0.28 -24.11 -21.48
CA ILE A 184 0.51 -23.38 -20.21
C ILE A 184 -0.70 -22.52 -19.86
N TYR A 185 -1.30 -21.83 -20.84
CA TYR A 185 -2.50 -21.03 -20.60
C TYR A 185 -3.66 -21.90 -20.09
N LEU A 186 -3.91 -23.05 -20.74
CA LEU A 186 -4.95 -23.98 -20.33
C LEU A 186 -4.70 -24.53 -18.92
N LEU A 187 -3.46 -24.90 -18.58
CA LEU A 187 -3.11 -25.29 -17.21
C LEU A 187 -3.42 -24.19 -16.19
N ALA A 188 -3.06 -22.94 -16.50
CA ALA A 188 -3.28 -21.82 -15.59
C ALA A 188 -4.77 -21.50 -15.39
N VAL A 189 -5.58 -21.60 -16.45
CA VAL A 189 -7.01 -21.27 -16.39
C VAL A 189 -7.83 -22.40 -15.77
N CYS A 190 -7.49 -23.65 -16.04
CA CYS A 190 -8.20 -24.81 -15.51
C CYS A 190 -7.75 -25.22 -14.10
N GLN A 191 -6.74 -24.55 -13.53
CA GLN A 191 -6.30 -24.82 -12.18
C GLN A 191 -7.33 -24.32 -11.15
N ASP A 192 -8.00 -25.25 -10.49
CA ASP A 192 -8.85 -24.94 -9.33
C ASP A 192 -8.02 -24.49 -8.13
N LYS A 193 -8.65 -23.79 -7.17
CA LYS A 193 -7.93 -23.20 -6.02
C LYS A 193 -7.22 -24.24 -5.15
N ASP A 194 -7.70 -25.48 -5.16
CA ASP A 194 -7.28 -26.56 -4.28
C ASP A 194 -6.41 -27.63 -4.98
N ASP A 195 -6.32 -27.60 -6.33
CA ASP A 195 -5.55 -28.57 -7.11
C ASP A 195 -4.14 -28.03 -7.42
N ALA A 196 -3.14 -28.61 -6.76
CA ALA A 196 -1.73 -28.33 -7.02
C ALA A 196 -1.24 -29.14 -8.24
N LEU A 197 -0.33 -28.56 -9.02
CA LEU A 197 0.39 -29.28 -10.07
C LEU A 197 1.37 -30.27 -9.43
N ASP A 198 1.47 -31.45 -10.03
CA ASP A 198 2.51 -32.42 -9.71
C ASP A 198 3.91 -31.84 -9.97
N GLU A 199 4.83 -32.13 -9.05
CA GLU A 199 6.23 -31.68 -9.13
C GLU A 199 6.90 -32.12 -10.44
N ALA A 200 6.54 -33.31 -10.95
CA ALA A 200 7.00 -33.81 -12.25
C ALA A 200 6.60 -32.88 -13.41
N VAL A 201 5.35 -32.41 -13.43
CA VAL A 201 4.82 -31.50 -14.46
C VAL A 201 5.49 -30.13 -14.36
N VAL A 202 5.66 -29.61 -13.14
CA VAL A 202 6.40 -28.35 -12.90
C VAL A 202 7.84 -28.45 -13.41
N SER A 203 8.52 -29.57 -13.15
CA SER A 203 9.87 -29.82 -13.64
C SER A 203 9.94 -29.93 -15.17
N ALA A 204 8.91 -30.50 -15.81
CA ALA A 204 8.80 -30.58 -17.25
C ALA A 204 8.66 -29.19 -17.86
N ILE A 205 7.72 -28.38 -17.35
CA ILE A 205 7.52 -26.99 -17.76
C ILE A 205 8.82 -26.19 -17.62
N ARG A 206 9.54 -26.32 -16.49
CA ARG A 206 10.84 -25.67 -16.28
C ARG A 206 11.84 -26.04 -17.37
N LYS A 207 12.05 -27.33 -17.66
CA LYS A 207 12.99 -27.80 -18.69
C LYS A 207 12.64 -27.28 -20.09
N PHE A 208 11.35 -27.20 -20.42
CA PHE A 208 10.91 -26.66 -21.70
C PHE A 208 11.16 -25.15 -21.79
N LEU A 209 10.91 -24.40 -20.71
CA LEU A 209 11.16 -22.96 -20.65
C LEU A 209 12.65 -22.61 -20.70
N GLU A 210 13.53 -23.41 -20.09
CA GLU A 210 14.99 -23.21 -20.14
C GLU A 210 15.55 -23.25 -21.57
N GLY A 211 14.87 -23.95 -22.49
CA GLY A 211 15.26 -24.03 -23.89
C GLY A 211 14.81 -22.85 -24.76
N ILE A 212 14.05 -21.89 -24.21
CA ILE A 212 13.44 -20.79 -24.98
C ILE A 212 14.14 -19.46 -24.65
N PRO A 213 14.69 -18.76 -25.67
CA PRO A 213 15.50 -17.56 -25.44
C PRO A 213 14.67 -16.35 -25.00
N ASP A 214 13.40 -16.28 -25.41
CA ASP A 214 12.52 -15.15 -25.12
C ASP A 214 11.16 -15.62 -24.56
N LEU A 215 10.87 -15.20 -23.33
CA LEU A 215 9.63 -15.51 -22.62
C LEU A 215 8.42 -14.74 -23.18
N HIS A 216 8.65 -13.62 -23.89
CA HIS A 216 7.58 -12.85 -24.55
C HIS A 216 6.76 -13.69 -25.52
N LEU A 217 7.38 -14.69 -26.17
CA LEU A 217 6.73 -15.57 -27.15
C LEU A 217 5.67 -16.49 -26.53
N ILE A 218 5.86 -16.84 -25.26
CA ILE A 218 5.01 -17.79 -24.53
C ILE A 218 4.00 -17.05 -23.64
N TYR A 219 4.38 -15.87 -23.15
CA TYR A 219 3.60 -15.14 -22.19
C TYR A 219 2.25 -14.70 -22.74
N THR A 220 1.20 -14.93 -21.95
CA THR A 220 -0.17 -14.45 -22.23
C THR A 220 -0.65 -13.60 -21.06
N HIS A 221 -1.08 -12.36 -21.32
CA HIS A 221 -1.47 -11.44 -20.25
C HIS A 221 -2.78 -11.90 -19.59
N HIS A 222 -2.66 -12.67 -18.51
CA HIS A 222 -3.78 -13.21 -17.74
C HIS A 222 -3.40 -13.39 -16.25
N PRO A 223 -4.23 -12.94 -15.29
CA PRO A 223 -3.90 -13.03 -13.86
C PRO A 223 -3.63 -14.45 -13.35
N LEU A 224 -4.34 -15.44 -13.88
CA LEU A 224 -4.14 -16.85 -13.50
C LEU A 224 -2.79 -17.39 -13.98
N LEU A 225 -2.28 -16.91 -15.12
CA LEU A 225 -0.94 -17.27 -15.60
C LEU A 225 0.12 -16.69 -14.66
N LEU A 226 -0.05 -15.44 -14.24
CA LEU A 226 0.83 -14.82 -13.25
C LEU A 226 0.83 -15.62 -11.93
N ARG A 227 -0.36 -16.03 -11.46
CA ARG A 227 -0.50 -16.89 -10.28
C ARG A 227 0.29 -18.20 -10.45
N LEU A 228 0.19 -18.86 -11.60
CA LEU A 228 0.90 -20.10 -11.88
C LEU A 228 2.43 -19.95 -11.69
N PHE A 229 3.03 -18.96 -12.33
CA PHE A 229 4.49 -18.74 -12.25
C PHE A 229 4.99 -18.34 -10.86
N LEU A 230 4.15 -17.66 -10.07
CA LEU A 230 4.52 -17.16 -8.74
C LEU A 230 4.20 -18.14 -7.60
N LEU A 231 3.30 -19.11 -7.83
CA LEU A 231 2.87 -20.07 -6.82
C LEU A 231 3.90 -21.20 -6.62
N TYR A 232 4.58 -21.64 -7.68
CA TYR A 232 5.56 -22.73 -7.60
C TYR A 232 7.00 -22.21 -7.44
N PRO A 233 7.75 -22.61 -6.39
CA PRO A 233 9.10 -22.11 -6.12
C PRO A 233 10.10 -22.33 -7.27
N GLU A 234 10.02 -23.47 -7.96
CA GLU A 234 10.90 -23.79 -9.09
C GLU A 234 10.74 -22.80 -10.26
N LEU A 235 9.49 -22.40 -10.54
CA LEU A 235 9.18 -21.43 -11.60
C LEU A 235 9.44 -20.01 -11.13
N MET A 236 9.06 -19.68 -9.90
CA MET A 236 9.25 -18.36 -9.31
C MET A 236 10.72 -17.97 -9.26
N SER A 237 11.61 -18.89 -8.86
CA SER A 237 13.05 -18.62 -8.73
C SER A 237 13.76 -18.33 -10.06
N ARG A 238 13.34 -18.97 -11.16
CA ARG A 238 13.97 -18.83 -12.48
C ARG A 238 13.29 -17.80 -13.38
N PHE A 239 11.97 -17.76 -13.38
CA PHE A 239 11.18 -16.97 -14.33
C PHE A 239 10.37 -15.86 -13.66
N GLY A 240 10.21 -15.86 -12.33
CA GLY A 240 9.36 -14.91 -11.62
C GLY A 240 9.72 -13.45 -11.89
N HIS A 241 11.02 -13.13 -11.95
CA HIS A 241 11.52 -11.80 -12.29
C HIS A 241 11.06 -11.35 -13.69
N ARG A 242 11.32 -12.17 -14.72
CA ARG A 242 10.94 -11.87 -16.11
C ARG A 242 9.43 -11.82 -16.30
N VAL A 243 8.67 -12.73 -15.70
CA VAL A 243 7.20 -12.74 -15.82
C VAL A 243 6.58 -11.48 -15.21
N LEU A 244 7.12 -10.99 -14.09
CA LEU A 244 6.65 -9.75 -13.47
C LEU A 244 7.05 -8.52 -14.29
N GLU A 245 8.27 -8.48 -14.84
CA GLU A 245 8.68 -7.43 -15.79
C GLU A 245 7.74 -7.36 -17.00
N LEU A 246 7.37 -8.51 -17.55
CA LEU A 246 6.37 -8.63 -18.62
C LEU A 246 4.99 -8.15 -18.15
N TRP A 247 4.54 -8.57 -16.98
CA TRP A 247 3.25 -8.13 -16.46
C TRP A 247 3.13 -6.60 -16.41
N PHE A 248 4.15 -5.91 -15.90
CA PHE A 248 4.16 -4.45 -15.80
C PHE A 248 4.39 -3.72 -17.12
N SER A 249 4.99 -4.36 -18.13
CA SER A 249 5.10 -3.77 -19.47
C SER A 249 3.76 -3.75 -20.20
N TRP A 250 2.87 -4.72 -19.91
CA TRP A 250 1.52 -4.81 -20.48
C TRP A 250 0.46 -3.97 -19.74
N GLU A 251 0.64 -3.69 -18.45
CA GLU A 251 -0.28 -2.80 -17.73
C GLU A 251 -0.13 -1.35 -18.22
N GLU A 252 -1.15 -0.83 -18.92
CA GLU A 252 -1.25 0.59 -19.27
C GLU A 252 -1.28 1.47 -18.00
N SER A 253 -0.75 2.69 -18.13
CA SER A 253 -0.42 3.70 -17.09
C SER A 253 -1.58 4.20 -16.21
N SER A 254 -2.62 3.39 -15.98
CA SER A 254 -3.67 3.62 -14.98
C SER A 254 -3.16 3.69 -13.52
N CYS A 255 -1.86 3.44 -13.29
CA CYS A 255 -1.25 3.57 -11.96
C CYS A 255 -1.10 5.02 -11.47
N GLU A 256 -1.08 6.01 -12.36
CA GLU A 256 -0.92 7.43 -11.96
C GLU A 256 -2.14 7.96 -11.19
N ASP A 257 -3.35 7.45 -11.47
CA ASP A 257 -4.61 7.86 -10.82
C ASP A 257 -4.79 7.29 -9.39
N LEU A 258 -3.89 6.44 -8.91
CA LEU A 258 -3.98 5.82 -7.58
C LEU A 258 -3.56 6.76 -6.44
N ASP A 259 -2.97 7.91 -6.75
CA ASP A 259 -2.53 8.93 -5.78
C ASP A 259 -3.61 9.98 -5.43
N ALA A 260 -4.74 9.98 -6.14
CA ALA A 260 -5.86 10.84 -5.79
C ALA A 260 -6.47 10.42 -4.44
N VAL A 261 -6.65 11.40 -3.55
CA VAL A 261 -7.36 11.26 -2.27
C VAL A 261 -8.66 10.46 -2.51
N PRO A 262 -8.97 9.44 -1.69
CA PRO A 262 -10.22 8.70 -1.83
C PRO A 262 -11.39 9.68 -1.58
N SER A 263 -11.89 10.28 -2.67
CA SER A 263 -13.24 10.79 -2.75
C SER A 263 -14.19 9.64 -2.42
N ALA A 264 -15.37 9.95 -1.89
CA ALA A 264 -16.31 9.04 -1.23
C ALA A 264 -16.92 7.91 -2.11
N GLY A 265 -16.23 7.45 -3.15
CA GLY A 265 -16.39 6.14 -3.78
C GLY A 265 -15.01 5.51 -3.94
N GLN A 266 -14.80 4.32 -3.38
CA GLN A 266 -13.54 3.57 -3.50
C GLN A 266 -13.12 3.53 -4.99
N PRO A 267 -11.90 3.96 -5.37
CA PRO A 267 -11.40 3.69 -6.70
C PRO A 267 -11.25 2.17 -6.80
N THR A 268 -12.18 1.56 -7.55
CA THR A 268 -12.18 0.13 -7.87
C THR A 268 -10.83 -0.18 -8.49
N LEU A 269 -10.01 -0.99 -7.80
CA LEU A 269 -8.74 -1.47 -8.35
C LEU A 269 -9.06 -2.16 -9.69
N PRO A 270 -8.22 -1.97 -10.72
CA PRO A 270 -8.23 -2.84 -11.88
C PRO A 270 -8.22 -4.30 -11.43
N ALA A 271 -9.03 -5.15 -12.08
CA ALA A 271 -9.14 -6.57 -11.72
C ALA A 271 -7.78 -7.29 -11.76
N SER A 272 -6.86 -6.82 -12.61
CA SER A 272 -5.47 -7.25 -12.74
C SER A 272 -4.67 -7.02 -11.45
N LEU A 273 -4.70 -5.80 -10.91
CA LEU A 273 -4.03 -5.41 -9.67
C LEU A 273 -4.67 -6.04 -8.43
N ALA A 274 -6.00 -6.20 -8.42
CA ALA A 274 -6.69 -6.91 -7.34
C ALA A 274 -6.23 -8.37 -7.24
N ALA A 275 -6.07 -9.04 -8.38
CA ALA A 275 -5.53 -10.39 -8.43
C ALA A 275 -4.07 -10.44 -7.96
N LEU A 276 -3.22 -9.49 -8.39
CA LEU A 276 -1.84 -9.36 -7.92
C LEU A 276 -1.78 -9.20 -6.39
N PHE A 277 -2.63 -8.35 -5.80
CA PHE A 277 -2.65 -8.14 -4.35
C PHE A 277 -3.04 -9.39 -3.57
N HIS A 278 -3.97 -10.20 -4.10
CA HIS A 278 -4.30 -11.48 -3.52
C HIS A 278 -3.09 -12.45 -3.56
N ILE A 279 -2.34 -12.46 -4.67
CA ILE A 279 -1.14 -13.28 -4.82
C ILE A 279 -0.04 -12.82 -3.83
N LEU A 280 0.20 -11.52 -3.72
CA LEU A 280 1.18 -10.94 -2.77
C LEU A 280 0.84 -11.23 -1.31
N ARG A 281 -0.45 -11.27 -0.96
CA ARG A 281 -0.91 -11.68 0.38
C ARG A 281 -0.59 -13.14 0.65
N SER A 282 -0.63 -13.99 -0.37
CA SER A 282 -0.42 -15.44 -0.25
C SER A 282 1.07 -15.80 -0.16
N SER A 283 1.95 -15.03 -0.81
CA SER A 283 3.39 -15.29 -0.82
C SER A 283 4.21 -13.99 -0.70
N PRO A 284 4.72 -13.67 0.51
CA PRO A 284 5.45 -12.43 0.74
C PRO A 284 6.85 -12.42 0.11
N SER A 285 7.40 -13.57 -0.30
CA SER A 285 8.70 -13.64 -1.00
C SER A 285 8.68 -12.92 -2.35
N ILE A 286 7.50 -12.77 -2.97
CA ILE A 286 7.30 -12.03 -4.21
C ILE A 286 7.65 -10.55 -4.04
N LEU A 287 7.51 -10.00 -2.82
CA LEU A 287 7.90 -8.62 -2.52
C LEU A 287 9.40 -8.40 -2.74
N LEU A 288 10.25 -9.42 -2.55
CA LEU A 288 11.68 -9.32 -2.80
C LEU A 288 11.97 -9.23 -4.31
N ILE A 289 11.29 -10.04 -5.12
CA ILE A 289 11.41 -9.98 -6.59
C ILE A 289 10.94 -8.61 -7.11
N LEU A 290 9.87 -8.06 -6.54
CA LEU A 290 9.41 -6.70 -6.87
C LEU A 290 10.45 -5.63 -6.49
N LEU A 291 11.14 -5.78 -5.36
CA LEU A 291 12.23 -4.86 -4.98
C LEU A 291 13.44 -5.00 -5.91
N ASP A 292 13.78 -6.22 -6.32
CA ASP A 292 14.85 -6.47 -7.28
C ASP A 292 14.52 -5.91 -8.67
N LEU A 293 13.24 -5.93 -9.05
CA LEU A 293 12.76 -5.30 -10.29
C LEU A 293 12.99 -3.79 -10.26
N ILE A 294 12.79 -3.12 -9.13
CA ILE A 294 13.09 -1.68 -9.01
C ILE A 294 14.57 -1.38 -9.33
N TYR A 295 15.48 -2.31 -9.02
CA TYR A 295 16.91 -2.19 -9.31
C TYR A 295 17.28 -2.54 -10.77
N SER A 296 16.61 -3.52 -11.37
CA SER A 296 17.06 -4.16 -12.62
C SER A 296 16.24 -3.80 -13.86
N SER A 297 15.05 -3.22 -13.69
CA SER A 297 14.11 -2.90 -14.78
C SER A 297 14.22 -1.43 -15.24
N PRO A 298 13.75 -1.07 -16.45
CA PRO A 298 13.71 0.31 -16.92
C PRO A 298 12.87 1.21 -15.99
N VAL A 299 13.14 2.52 -16.05
CA VAL A 299 12.56 3.54 -15.15
C VAL A 299 11.03 3.48 -15.06
N ASP A 300 10.35 3.22 -16.19
CA ASP A 300 8.89 3.13 -16.26
C ASP A 300 8.33 1.92 -15.52
N ILE A 301 8.99 0.76 -15.61
CA ILE A 301 8.58 -0.46 -14.91
C ILE A 301 8.84 -0.30 -13.41
N ALA A 302 10.02 0.22 -13.05
CA ALA A 302 10.36 0.52 -11.65
C ALA A 302 9.32 1.49 -11.03
N HIS A 303 8.87 2.50 -11.79
CA HIS A 303 7.83 3.42 -11.35
C HIS A 303 6.51 2.72 -11.05
N LYS A 304 6.02 1.89 -11.98
CA LYS A 304 4.78 1.11 -11.80
C LYS A 304 4.87 0.18 -10.59
N VAL A 305 5.99 -0.52 -10.43
CA VAL A 305 6.23 -1.41 -9.29
C VAL A 305 6.17 -0.65 -7.97
N LEU A 306 6.80 0.53 -7.88
CA LEU A 306 6.76 1.37 -6.68
C LEU A 306 5.34 1.82 -6.32
N MET A 307 4.55 2.21 -7.32
CA MET A 307 3.14 2.60 -7.12
C MET A 307 2.28 1.43 -6.61
N VAL A 308 2.48 0.24 -7.18
CA VAL A 308 1.78 -0.99 -6.78
C VAL A 308 2.17 -1.41 -5.35
N LEU A 309 3.45 -1.33 -5.00
CA LEU A 309 3.91 -1.60 -3.62
C LEU A 309 3.31 -0.59 -2.63
N ARG A 310 3.21 0.69 -3.02
CA ARG A 310 2.72 1.75 -2.13
C ARG A 310 1.24 1.58 -1.84
N THR A 311 0.47 1.26 -2.86
CA THR A 311 -0.96 0.98 -2.74
C THR A 311 -1.22 -0.34 -2.01
N PHE A 312 -0.42 -1.38 -2.22
CA PHE A 312 -0.48 -2.64 -1.49
C PHE A 312 -0.27 -2.42 0.02
N LEU A 313 0.79 -1.69 0.40
CA LEU A 313 1.10 -1.38 1.80
C LEU A 313 0.12 -0.39 2.43
N ARG A 314 -0.58 0.45 1.66
CA ARG A 314 -1.64 1.28 2.22
C ARG A 314 -2.92 0.49 2.53
N ARG A 315 -3.24 -0.54 1.72
CA ARG A 315 -4.50 -1.30 1.85
C ARG A 315 -4.45 -2.53 2.76
N ASN A 316 -3.29 -3.17 2.94
CA ASN A 316 -3.20 -4.51 3.58
C ASN A 316 -2.51 -4.49 4.95
N GLU A 317 -3.10 -3.83 5.97
CA GLU A 317 -2.48 -3.57 7.30
C GLU A 317 -1.91 -4.83 7.99
N ASP A 318 -2.48 -6.00 7.70
CA ASP A 318 -2.13 -7.29 8.31
C ASP A 318 -0.72 -7.83 7.97
N VAL A 319 -0.08 -7.39 6.88
CA VAL A 319 1.16 -8.00 6.38
C VAL A 319 2.40 -7.40 7.06
N GLN A 320 3.21 -8.24 7.74
CA GLN A 320 4.48 -7.85 8.35
C GLN A 320 5.63 -7.90 7.34
N VAL A 321 6.17 -6.74 6.98
CA VAL A 321 7.11 -6.57 5.86
C VAL A 321 8.52 -6.13 6.31
N GLY A 322 8.67 -5.69 7.56
CA GLY A 322 9.75 -4.78 7.96
C GLY A 322 11.18 -5.33 8.02
N GLY A 323 11.40 -6.65 8.10
CA GLY A 323 12.74 -7.23 8.30
C GLY A 323 13.56 -7.38 7.01
N LEU A 324 13.02 -8.12 6.04
CA LEU A 324 13.72 -8.49 4.80
C LEU A 324 13.88 -7.33 3.80
N ILE A 325 12.97 -6.36 3.87
CA ILE A 325 12.86 -5.29 2.87
C ILE A 325 13.84 -4.12 3.12
N ARG A 326 14.27 -3.91 4.37
CA ARG A 326 15.18 -2.80 4.74
C ARG A 326 16.56 -2.90 4.06
N GLY A 327 17.09 -4.12 3.91
CA GLY A 327 18.36 -4.35 3.23
C GLY A 327 18.29 -3.94 1.75
N HIS A 328 17.22 -4.34 1.06
CA HIS A 328 16.99 -4.01 -0.34
C HIS A 328 16.77 -2.50 -0.54
N PHE A 329 15.99 -1.84 0.33
CA PHE A 329 15.86 -0.38 0.26
C PHE A 329 17.19 0.36 0.44
N LEU A 330 18.07 -0.13 1.33
CA LEU A 330 19.40 0.46 1.50
C LEU A 330 20.24 0.34 0.22
N LEU A 331 20.20 -0.82 -0.44
CA LEU A 331 20.90 -1.05 -1.71
C LEU A 331 20.36 -0.14 -2.82
N ILE A 332 19.02 -0.08 -2.97
CA ILE A 332 18.37 0.77 -3.98
C ILE A 332 18.70 2.25 -3.73
N LEU A 333 18.63 2.73 -2.49
CA LEU A 333 19.00 4.11 -2.16
C LEU A 333 20.47 4.38 -2.41
N GLN A 334 21.37 3.47 -2.07
CA GLN A 334 22.80 3.66 -2.35
C GLN A 334 23.05 3.78 -3.85
N HIS A 335 22.42 2.93 -4.67
CA HIS A 335 22.55 2.99 -6.11
C HIS A 335 22.03 4.31 -6.67
N LEU A 336 20.79 4.69 -6.34
CA LEU A 336 20.20 5.95 -6.80
C LEU A 336 21.03 7.16 -6.36
N LEU A 337 21.59 7.17 -5.14
CA LEU A 337 22.43 8.26 -4.65
C LEU A 337 23.84 8.30 -5.27
N VAL A 338 24.38 7.15 -5.70
CA VAL A 338 25.68 7.05 -6.39
C VAL A 338 25.54 7.47 -7.85
N GLU A 339 24.48 7.04 -8.53
CA GLU A 339 24.23 7.37 -9.93
C GLU A 339 23.78 8.83 -10.13
N HIS A 340 22.94 9.37 -9.24
CA HIS A 340 22.38 10.72 -9.38
C HIS A 340 23.22 11.80 -8.65
N GLY A 341 24.52 11.59 -8.54
CA GLY A 341 25.43 12.35 -7.67
C GLY A 341 25.48 13.87 -7.87
N ALA A 342 24.87 14.44 -8.92
CA ALA A 342 25.01 15.86 -9.27
C ALA A 342 23.78 16.74 -8.96
N PHE A 343 22.53 16.32 -9.21
CA PHE A 343 21.35 17.16 -8.91
C PHE A 343 20.07 16.34 -8.69
N PRO A 344 19.32 16.55 -7.58
CA PRO A 344 18.04 15.88 -7.32
C PRO A 344 16.87 16.40 -8.18
N SER A 345 17.07 17.44 -8.99
CA SER A 345 15.98 18.09 -9.74
C SER A 345 15.52 17.34 -10.99
N GLU A 346 16.34 16.43 -11.53
CA GLU A 346 15.98 15.49 -12.61
C GLU A 346 15.99 14.04 -12.12
N ALA A 347 16.06 13.84 -10.79
CA ALA A 347 16.00 12.50 -10.22
C ALA A 347 14.60 11.94 -10.49
N SER A 348 14.55 10.86 -11.29
CA SER A 348 13.38 10.05 -11.61
C SER A 348 12.30 10.07 -10.52
N GLY A 349 11.03 10.18 -10.89
CA GLY A 349 9.88 10.16 -9.97
C GLY A 349 9.82 8.96 -9.01
N ASN A 350 10.74 8.01 -9.16
CA ASN A 350 10.97 6.83 -8.35
C ASN A 350 11.56 7.14 -6.96
N LEU A 351 12.42 8.15 -6.81
CA LEU A 351 13.06 8.46 -5.51
C LEU A 351 12.04 8.94 -4.44
N PRO A 352 11.15 9.91 -4.73
CA PRO A 352 10.06 10.28 -3.81
C PRO A 352 9.18 9.09 -3.42
N LEU A 353 8.83 8.24 -4.38
CA LEU A 353 7.99 7.05 -4.14
C LEU A 353 8.70 6.03 -3.23
N LEU A 354 10.00 5.80 -3.45
CA LEU A 354 10.80 4.91 -2.61
C LEU A 354 10.88 5.40 -1.16
N LEU A 355 11.07 6.71 -0.97
CA LEU A 355 11.10 7.32 0.36
C LEU A 355 9.70 7.29 1.02
N SER A 356 8.64 7.46 0.24
CA SER A 356 7.27 7.29 0.71
C SER A 356 7.01 5.87 1.19
N LEU A 357 7.42 4.86 0.41
CA LEU A 357 7.36 3.45 0.80
C LEU A 357 8.13 3.17 2.08
N LEU A 358 9.35 3.70 2.19
CA LEU A 358 10.17 3.58 3.39
C LEU A 358 9.46 4.13 4.63
N SER A 359 8.85 5.31 4.51
CA SER A 359 8.07 5.91 5.60
C SER A 359 6.86 5.05 6.00
N LEU A 360 6.17 4.43 5.03
CA LEU A 360 5.03 3.54 5.28
C LEU A 360 5.45 2.20 5.91
N VAL A 361 6.56 1.63 5.45
CA VAL A 361 7.12 0.39 6.02
C VAL A 361 7.56 0.62 7.46
N GLN A 362 8.08 1.82 7.79
CA GLN A 362 8.37 2.17 9.17
C GLN A 362 7.11 2.31 10.00
N LEU A 363 6.14 3.12 9.57
CA LEU A 363 4.86 3.34 10.26
C LEU A 363 4.22 2.02 10.74
N ARG A 364 4.26 0.97 9.92
CA ARG A 364 3.68 -0.35 10.22
C ARG A 364 4.39 -1.20 11.27
N ASN A 365 5.61 -0.86 11.66
CA ASN A 365 6.31 -1.61 12.70
C ASN A 365 5.87 -1.08 14.08
N GLU A 366 4.78 -1.63 14.61
CA GLU A 366 4.22 -1.24 15.91
C GLU A 366 5.13 -1.57 17.11
N SER A 367 6.06 -2.52 16.96
CA SER A 367 7.01 -2.89 18.03
C SER A 367 8.18 -1.93 18.10
N GLU A 368 8.49 -1.38 19.29
CA GLU A 368 9.78 -0.73 19.55
C GLU A 368 10.92 -1.69 19.18
N ARG A 369 11.77 -1.31 18.23
CA ARG A 369 12.88 -2.15 17.75
C ARG A 369 14.23 -1.52 18.05
N GLU A 370 15.21 -2.38 18.30
CA GLU A 370 16.60 -1.96 18.23
C GLU A 370 16.99 -1.65 16.78
N LEU A 371 17.71 -0.54 16.58
CA LEU A 371 18.27 -0.22 15.26
C LEU A 371 19.46 -1.15 14.98
N ASP A 372 19.30 -2.01 13.97
CA ASP A 372 20.40 -2.76 13.38
C ASP A 372 21.40 -1.83 12.67
N SER A 373 22.61 -2.35 12.41
CA SER A 373 23.66 -1.63 11.68
C SER A 373 23.21 -1.18 10.27
N MET A 374 22.38 -1.97 9.60
CA MET A 374 21.79 -1.61 8.29
C MET A 374 20.79 -0.46 8.42
N ALA A 375 19.96 -0.45 9.48
CA ALA A 375 18.99 0.61 9.72
C ALA A 375 19.69 1.94 10.06
N MET A 376 20.81 1.88 10.79
CA MET A 376 21.66 3.05 11.03
C MET A 376 22.30 3.59 9.74
N LYS A 377 22.79 2.72 8.86
CA LYS A 377 23.32 3.13 7.55
C LYS A 377 22.24 3.80 6.71
N LEU A 378 21.03 3.23 6.68
CA LEU A 378 19.88 3.81 5.98
C LEU A 378 19.53 5.19 6.52
N LEU A 379 19.48 5.35 7.85
CA LEU A 379 19.23 6.63 8.52
C LEU A 379 20.25 7.69 8.12
N HIS A 380 21.54 7.32 8.11
CA HIS A 380 22.62 8.20 7.69
C HIS A 380 22.51 8.61 6.21
N GLN A 381 22.15 7.68 5.31
CA GLN A 381 21.98 7.98 3.89
C GLN A 381 20.80 8.92 3.63
N VAL A 382 19.66 8.71 4.29
CA VAL A 382 18.50 9.63 4.17
C VAL A 382 18.85 11.01 4.74
N SER A 383 19.59 11.09 5.86
CA SER A 383 20.10 12.35 6.41
C SER A 383 21.02 13.08 5.44
N LYS A 384 21.93 12.34 4.78
CA LYS A 384 22.85 12.90 3.79
C LYS A 384 22.12 13.37 2.53
N LEU A 385 21.10 12.65 2.09
CA LEU A 385 20.23 13.06 0.98
C LEU A 385 19.53 14.38 1.32
N CYS A 386 18.91 14.47 2.51
CA CYS A 386 18.27 15.72 2.95
C CYS A 386 19.25 16.89 2.92
N GLY A 387 20.48 16.72 3.40
CA GLY A 387 21.50 17.78 3.38
C GLY A 387 21.91 18.28 1.99
N LYS A 388 21.60 17.53 0.91
CA LYS A 388 21.83 17.95 -0.47
C LYS A 388 20.62 18.62 -1.13
N CYS A 389 19.44 18.49 -0.54
CA CYS A 389 18.20 19.01 -1.11
C CYS A 389 18.03 20.51 -0.85
N SER A 390 17.29 21.14 -1.74
CA SER A 390 16.84 22.52 -1.61
C SER A 390 15.47 22.58 -0.94
N PRO A 391 15.07 23.70 -0.32
CA PRO A 391 13.74 23.84 0.29
C PRO A 391 12.57 23.79 -0.71
N THR A 392 12.86 23.74 -2.01
CA THR A 392 11.87 23.56 -3.09
C THR A 392 11.56 22.10 -3.42
N ASP A 393 12.37 21.14 -2.95
CA ASP A 393 12.25 19.71 -3.26
C ASP A 393 11.21 19.01 -2.36
N VAL A 394 9.96 19.45 -2.42
CA VAL A 394 8.89 19.03 -1.49
C VAL A 394 8.65 17.52 -1.53
N ASP A 395 8.68 16.93 -2.73
CA ASP A 395 8.36 15.52 -2.96
C ASP A 395 9.38 14.57 -2.33
N ILE A 396 10.65 15.00 -2.21
CA ILE A 396 11.72 14.22 -1.58
C ILE A 396 11.76 14.50 -0.07
N LEU A 397 11.65 15.77 0.32
CA LEU A 397 11.85 16.18 1.71
C LEU A 397 10.72 15.69 2.63
N GLN A 398 9.46 15.72 2.17
CA GLN A 398 8.33 15.34 3.02
C GLN A 398 8.38 13.86 3.43
N PRO A 399 8.54 12.89 2.52
CA PRO A 399 8.73 11.49 2.89
C PRO A 399 10.00 11.26 3.73
N SER A 400 11.09 11.98 3.43
CA SER A 400 12.35 11.87 4.18
C SER A 400 12.19 12.31 5.64
N PHE A 401 11.57 13.47 5.89
CA PHE A 401 11.32 13.96 7.25
C PHE A 401 10.38 13.04 8.01
N ASN A 402 9.36 12.49 7.37
CA ASN A 402 8.49 11.50 7.98
C ASN A 402 9.24 10.23 8.37
N PHE A 403 10.12 9.72 7.49
CA PHE A 403 10.98 8.58 7.81
C PHE A 403 11.91 8.86 9.00
N LEU A 404 12.57 10.02 9.02
CA LEU A 404 13.44 10.40 10.15
C LEU A 404 12.65 10.52 11.46
N TYR A 405 11.47 11.13 11.41
CA TYR A 405 10.57 11.28 12.55
C TYR A 405 10.13 9.92 13.10
N TRP A 406 9.65 9.00 12.26
CA TRP A 406 9.22 7.66 12.68
C TRP A 406 10.38 6.80 13.18
N SER A 407 11.55 6.92 12.56
CA SER A 407 12.78 6.25 13.02
C SER A 407 13.13 6.62 14.47
N LEU A 408 12.85 7.86 14.89
CA LEU A 408 13.10 8.28 16.27
C LEU A 408 12.04 7.79 17.25
N HIS A 409 10.77 7.66 16.88
CA HIS A 409 9.70 7.31 17.83
C HIS A 409 9.47 5.81 18.00
N GLN A 410 9.83 5.00 17.00
CA GLN A 410 9.61 3.55 17.01
C GLN A 410 10.84 2.74 17.46
N THR A 411 11.83 3.41 18.03
CA THR A 411 13.10 2.77 18.41
C THR A 411 13.25 2.72 19.92
N THR A 412 13.85 1.64 20.41
CA THR A 412 14.12 1.48 21.85
C THR A 412 14.95 2.67 22.36
N PRO A 413 14.79 3.09 23.63
CA PRO A 413 15.44 4.31 24.16
C PRO A 413 16.97 4.30 24.01
N GLY A 414 17.63 3.13 24.10
CA GLY A 414 19.07 3.01 23.89
C GLY A 414 19.52 3.19 22.43
N SER A 415 18.69 2.77 21.47
CA SER A 415 18.95 2.97 20.04
C SER A 415 18.52 4.36 19.55
N GLN A 416 17.50 4.95 20.18
CA GLN A 416 17.01 6.29 19.93
C GLN A 416 18.09 7.36 20.16
N LYS A 417 18.84 7.27 21.27
CA LYS A 417 19.98 8.16 21.55
C LYS A 417 21.07 8.07 20.47
N ARG A 418 21.38 6.86 20.00
CA ARG A 418 22.38 6.64 18.95
C ARG A 418 21.90 7.21 17.61
N ALA A 419 20.64 7.00 17.25
CA ALA A 419 20.04 7.55 16.02
C ALA A 419 20.02 9.09 16.05
N ALA A 420 19.59 9.67 17.17
CA ALA A 420 19.60 11.12 17.38
C ALA A 420 21.03 11.69 17.25
N ALA A 421 22.04 11.05 17.84
CA ALA A 421 23.42 11.50 17.73
C ALA A 421 23.93 11.51 16.28
N VAL A 422 23.59 10.49 15.47
CA VAL A 422 23.95 10.44 14.04
C VAL A 422 23.28 11.57 13.27
N LEU A 423 21.99 11.84 13.53
CA LEU A 423 21.26 12.89 12.83
C LEU A 423 21.73 14.30 13.23
N LEU A 424 21.97 14.53 14.52
CA LEU A 424 22.49 15.79 15.06
C LEU A 424 23.93 16.11 14.64
N SER A 425 24.69 15.11 14.17
CA SER A 425 26.03 15.31 13.60
C SER A 425 26.00 15.91 12.18
N SER A 426 24.84 15.88 11.50
CA SER A 426 24.70 16.38 10.14
C SER A 426 24.37 17.87 10.13
N THR A 427 25.38 18.72 9.96
CA THR A 427 25.20 20.18 9.86
C THR A 427 24.24 20.58 8.73
N ALA A 428 24.41 19.98 7.54
CA ALA A 428 23.57 20.27 6.38
C ALA A 428 22.06 20.00 6.62
N LEU A 429 21.71 18.96 7.39
CA LEU A 429 20.31 18.68 7.76
C LEU A 429 19.76 19.77 8.70
N ILE A 430 20.56 20.20 9.68
CA ILE A 430 20.18 21.24 10.64
C ILE A 430 20.01 22.59 9.92
N GLU A 431 20.93 22.97 9.03
CA GLU A 431 20.79 24.18 8.20
C GLU A 431 19.54 24.16 7.31
N LEU A 432 19.25 23.00 6.72
CA LEU A 432 18.03 22.85 5.93
C LEU A 432 16.79 23.05 6.80
N LEU A 433 16.74 22.44 7.99
CA LEU A 433 15.63 22.63 8.92
C LEU A 433 15.46 24.09 9.31
N GLU A 434 16.54 24.81 9.62
CA GLU A 434 16.47 26.25 9.91
C GLU A 434 15.87 27.06 8.75
N LYS A 435 16.34 26.81 7.52
CA LYS A 435 15.79 27.44 6.30
C LYS A 435 14.31 27.10 6.12
N MET A 436 13.91 25.85 6.36
CA MET A 436 12.52 25.40 6.27
C MET A 436 11.62 26.05 7.33
N LEU A 437 12.10 26.19 8.56
CA LEU A 437 11.37 26.88 9.63
C LEU A 437 11.22 28.37 9.34
N ALA A 438 12.25 29.03 8.79
CA ALA A 438 12.15 30.43 8.35
C ALA A 438 11.09 30.63 7.25
N LEU A 439 10.93 29.65 6.34
CA LEU A 439 9.93 29.69 5.27
C LEU A 439 8.48 29.64 5.77
N THR A 440 8.23 29.15 6.99
CA THR A 440 6.89 29.07 7.59
C THR A 440 6.17 30.43 7.69
N TRP A 441 6.97 31.50 7.68
CA TRP A 441 6.53 32.88 7.84
C TRP A 441 6.35 33.62 6.52
N THR A 442 6.84 33.05 5.41
CA THR A 442 6.72 33.63 4.07
C THR A 442 5.33 33.39 3.48
N LYS A 443 4.79 34.37 2.72
CA LYS A 443 3.40 34.37 2.20
C LYS A 443 3.11 33.32 1.10
N GLY A 444 4.00 32.37 0.83
CA GLY A 444 3.89 31.43 -0.29
C GLY A 444 3.42 30.02 0.07
N GLY A 445 2.18 29.68 -0.31
CA GLY A 445 1.77 28.33 -0.72
C GLY A 445 1.20 27.39 0.36
N SER A 446 -0.09 27.04 0.22
CA SER A 446 -0.79 25.98 0.97
C SER A 446 -0.20 24.58 0.78
N LEU A 447 0.47 24.31 -0.35
CA LEU A 447 1.05 23.00 -0.66
C LEU A 447 2.24 22.62 0.25
N ARG A 448 2.89 23.61 0.89
CA ARG A 448 4.04 23.37 1.77
C ARG A 448 3.66 23.01 3.20
N THR A 449 2.37 23.05 3.57
CA THR A 449 1.98 22.92 4.99
C THR A 449 2.34 21.56 5.59
N SER A 450 2.27 20.48 4.81
CA SER A 450 2.63 19.11 5.22
C SER A 450 4.13 18.94 5.44
N LEU A 451 4.93 19.52 4.54
CA LEU A 451 6.38 19.52 4.69
C LEU A 451 6.81 20.35 5.91
N LEU A 452 6.25 21.55 6.06
CA LEU A 452 6.54 22.43 7.19
C LEU A 452 6.14 21.78 8.53
N SER A 453 5.01 21.09 8.60
CA SER A 453 4.65 20.33 9.80
C SER A 453 5.61 19.20 10.10
N SER A 454 6.08 18.48 9.08
CA SER A 454 7.07 17.41 9.28
C SER A 454 8.41 17.96 9.78
N ALA A 455 8.82 19.14 9.30
CA ALA A 455 10.00 19.85 9.79
C ALA A 455 9.83 20.27 11.26
N TRP A 456 8.71 20.91 11.63
CA TRP A 456 8.44 21.29 13.03
C TRP A 456 8.40 20.09 13.98
N LEU A 457 7.77 18.99 13.57
CA LEU A 457 7.72 17.76 14.37
C LEU A 457 9.12 17.16 14.54
N LEU A 458 9.91 17.11 13.48
CA LEU A 458 11.28 16.58 13.54
C LEU A 458 12.17 17.44 14.44
N THR A 459 12.07 18.78 14.36
CA THR A 459 12.79 19.70 15.24
C THR A 459 12.39 19.52 16.72
N ALA A 460 11.09 19.37 17.01
CA ALA A 460 10.62 19.09 18.36
C ALA A 460 11.22 17.80 18.91
N SER A 461 11.26 16.75 18.09
CA SER A 461 11.82 15.45 18.48
C SER A 461 13.33 15.49 18.65
N PHE A 462 14.06 16.20 17.79
CA PHE A 462 15.50 16.41 17.99
C PHE A 462 15.80 17.16 19.28
N SER A 463 15.02 18.20 19.61
CA SER A 463 15.19 18.91 20.88
C SER A 463 14.91 17.98 22.06
N ALA A 464 13.82 17.22 22.04
CA ALA A 464 13.48 16.26 23.10
C ALA A 464 14.61 15.24 23.33
N GLN A 465 15.10 14.62 22.25
CA GLN A 465 16.15 13.61 22.32
C GLN A 465 17.52 14.18 22.72
N GLN A 466 17.81 15.42 22.34
CA GLN A 466 19.03 16.12 22.76
C GLN A 466 19.04 16.33 24.27
N HIS A 467 17.92 16.75 24.87
CA HIS A 467 17.79 16.99 26.29
C HIS A 467 17.82 15.70 27.11
N ASP A 468 17.03 14.69 26.73
CA ASP A 468 16.95 13.41 27.44
C ASP A 468 18.23 12.57 27.31
N GLY A 469 18.99 12.80 26.24
CA GLY A 469 20.26 12.14 25.95
C GLY A 469 21.52 12.94 26.32
N SER A 470 21.39 14.19 26.75
CA SER A 470 22.49 15.15 26.93
C SER A 470 23.51 15.12 25.77
N LEU A 471 23.01 15.10 24.54
CA LEU A 471 23.84 14.92 23.35
C LEU A 471 24.54 16.22 22.95
N GLN A 472 25.78 16.09 22.44
CA GLN A 472 26.52 17.22 21.87
C GLN A 472 25.93 17.63 20.52
N VAL A 473 25.78 18.93 20.33
CA VAL A 473 25.23 19.52 19.10
C VAL A 473 26.32 20.33 18.41
N HIS A 474 26.50 20.11 17.11
CA HIS A 474 27.52 20.81 16.31
C HIS A 474 27.01 22.15 15.75
N GLN A 475 25.68 22.32 15.63
CA GLN A 475 25.05 23.50 15.06
C GLN A 475 23.72 23.81 15.76
N THR A 476 23.52 25.09 16.12
CA THR A 476 22.31 25.58 16.78
C THR A 476 21.29 26.10 15.77
N LEU A 477 20.03 25.72 15.91
CA LEU A 477 18.88 26.25 15.18
C LEU A 477 18.41 27.55 15.82
N SER A 478 18.30 28.64 15.05
CA SER A 478 17.64 29.84 15.51
C SER A 478 16.14 29.82 15.21
N VAL A 479 15.31 30.08 16.22
CA VAL A 479 13.85 30.19 16.06
C VAL A 479 13.35 31.45 16.74
N GLU A 480 12.60 32.28 16.01
CA GLU A 480 12.00 33.48 16.58
C GLU A 480 10.74 33.16 17.40
N LEU A 481 10.84 33.31 18.72
CA LEU A 481 9.74 32.99 19.66
C LEU A 481 8.49 33.82 19.39
N ASP A 482 8.66 35.12 19.10
CA ASP A 482 7.54 36.04 18.87
C ASP A 482 6.72 35.65 17.63
N GLN A 483 7.36 35.07 16.60
CA GLN A 483 6.66 34.63 15.39
C GLN A 483 5.85 33.35 15.65
N VAL A 484 6.39 32.43 16.44
CA VAL A 484 5.68 31.22 16.91
C VAL A 484 4.43 31.61 17.70
N LEU A 485 4.57 32.53 18.66
CA LEU A 485 3.45 33.01 19.48
C LEU A 485 2.38 33.74 18.66
N LYS A 486 2.79 34.60 17.71
CA LYS A 486 1.86 35.28 16.79
C LYS A 486 1.07 34.29 15.92
N ALA A 487 1.72 33.22 15.46
CA ALA A 487 1.08 32.21 14.62
C ALA A 487 -0.02 31.42 15.35
N LEU A 488 0.15 31.18 16.65
CA LEU A 488 -0.84 30.52 17.51
C LEU A 488 -1.94 31.46 18.01
N SER A 489 -1.62 32.74 18.22
CA SER A 489 -2.57 33.75 18.72
C SER A 489 -3.60 34.16 17.67
N PHE A 490 -3.17 34.26 16.41
CA PHE A 490 -4.05 34.59 15.27
C PHE A 490 -4.03 33.44 14.25
N PRO A 491 -4.72 32.33 14.53
CA PRO A 491 -4.87 31.28 13.55
C PRO A 491 -5.73 31.82 12.41
N LYS A 492 -5.09 32.36 11.36
CA LYS A 492 -5.69 32.41 10.02
C LYS A 492 -6.15 30.98 9.70
N LYS A 493 -7.08 30.77 8.76
CA LYS A 493 -7.47 29.43 8.23
C LYS A 493 -6.25 28.68 7.65
N LYS A 494 -5.29 28.31 8.48
CA LYS A 494 -4.10 27.52 8.21
C LYS A 494 -4.44 26.06 8.51
N ALA A 495 -3.73 25.14 7.88
CA ALA A 495 -3.93 23.71 8.08
C ALA A 495 -3.73 23.31 9.55
N ALA A 496 -4.70 22.61 10.13
CA ALA A 496 -4.70 22.14 11.52
C ALA A 496 -3.43 21.38 11.93
N LEU A 497 -2.86 20.63 10.98
CA LEU A 497 -1.64 19.85 11.17
C LEU A 497 -0.39 20.73 11.42
N LEU A 498 -0.28 21.89 10.80
CA LEU A 498 0.84 22.81 11.01
C LEU A 498 0.76 23.44 12.41
N SER A 499 -0.42 23.87 12.84
CA SER A 499 -0.63 24.39 14.19
C SER A 499 -0.36 23.31 15.25
N ALA A 500 -0.80 22.07 15.02
CA ALA A 500 -0.48 20.95 15.91
C ALA A 500 1.04 20.71 16.01
N ALA A 501 1.76 20.75 14.89
CA ALA A 501 3.22 20.58 14.87
C ALA A 501 3.97 21.68 15.65
N ILE A 502 3.56 22.94 15.47
CA ILE A 502 4.12 24.09 16.22
C ILE A 502 3.83 23.95 17.72
N LEU A 503 2.63 23.49 18.09
CA LEU A 503 2.28 23.24 19.49
C LEU A 503 3.10 22.11 20.11
N CYS A 504 3.40 21.05 19.36
CA CYS A 504 4.31 19.99 19.81
C CYS A 504 5.72 20.54 20.08
N PHE A 505 6.24 21.39 19.19
CA PHE A 505 7.52 22.08 19.41
C PHE A 505 7.48 22.96 20.67
N LEU A 506 6.46 23.80 20.83
CA LEU A 506 6.34 24.68 21.98
C LEU A 506 6.21 23.88 23.29
N ARG A 507 5.46 22.78 23.28
CA ARG A 507 5.39 21.83 24.40
C ARG A 507 6.78 21.32 24.78
N THR A 508 7.58 20.86 23.81
CA THR A 508 8.95 20.37 24.09
C THR A 508 9.85 21.49 24.63
N ALA A 509 9.75 22.71 24.09
CA ALA A 509 10.54 23.84 24.55
C ALA A 509 10.19 24.23 26.00
N LEU A 510 8.89 24.23 26.35
CA LEU A 510 8.40 24.50 27.71
C LEU A 510 8.88 23.43 28.70
N GLN A 511 8.80 22.15 28.34
CA GLN A 511 9.28 21.04 29.19
C GLN A 511 10.79 21.14 29.48
N GLN A 512 11.55 21.74 28.57
CA GLN A 512 12.99 21.95 28.69
C GLN A 512 13.35 23.30 29.33
N ASN A 513 12.37 24.06 29.84
CA ASN A 513 12.57 25.41 30.34
C ASN A 513 13.32 26.33 29.35
N PHE A 514 13.10 26.12 28.04
CA PHE A 514 13.80 26.82 26.95
C PHE A 514 15.33 26.68 26.97
N SER A 515 15.84 25.67 27.66
CA SER A 515 17.27 25.37 27.79
C SER A 515 17.60 24.16 26.91
N SER A 516 17.75 24.40 25.60
CA SER A 516 18.15 23.38 24.63
C SER A 516 19.51 23.74 24.03
N ALA A 517 20.41 22.77 23.90
CA ALA A 517 21.67 23.00 23.19
C ALA A 517 21.49 23.01 21.67
N LEU A 518 20.33 22.53 21.19
CA LEU A 518 19.99 22.49 19.76
C LEU A 518 19.29 23.76 19.30
N VAL A 519 18.36 24.29 20.09
CA VAL A 519 17.48 25.38 19.67
C VAL A 519 17.74 26.62 20.50
N VAL A 520 18.15 27.70 19.83
CA VAL A 520 18.32 29.02 20.42
C VAL A 520 17.10 29.86 20.03
N LEU A 521 16.37 30.33 21.04
CA LEU A 521 15.26 31.26 20.82
C LEU A 521 15.79 32.68 20.69
N VAL A 522 15.58 33.27 19.52
CA VAL A 522 16.01 34.64 19.24
C VAL A 522 14.82 35.59 19.50
N PRO A 523 15.00 36.65 20.30
CA PRO A 523 13.97 37.69 20.46
C PRO A 523 13.83 38.50 19.17
N SER A 524 12.60 38.79 18.74
CA SER A 524 12.36 39.50 17.48
C SER A 524 12.49 41.02 17.69
N GLY A 525 13.62 41.60 17.26
CA GLY A 525 13.85 43.05 17.26
C GLY A 525 14.10 43.67 18.64
N ALA A 526 14.44 44.98 18.64
CA ALA A 526 14.76 45.74 19.85
C ALA A 526 13.55 45.85 20.79
N GLN A 527 13.41 44.89 21.71
CA GLN A 527 12.43 44.97 22.79
C GLN A 527 12.88 46.00 23.84
N PRO A 528 11.94 46.77 24.43
CA PRO A 528 12.22 47.57 25.62
C PRO A 528 12.70 46.66 26.77
N PRO A 529 13.49 47.17 27.72
CA PRO A 529 14.00 46.37 28.83
C PRO A 529 12.83 45.68 29.56
N PRO A 530 12.96 44.38 29.90
CA PRO A 530 11.89 43.63 30.55
C PRO A 530 11.53 44.28 31.88
N ALA A 531 10.23 44.34 32.19
CA ALA A 531 9.77 44.77 33.50
C ALA A 531 10.32 43.79 34.57
N PRO A 532 10.54 44.21 35.82
CA PRO A 532 11.13 43.37 36.87
C PRO A 532 10.31 42.08 37.16
N GLU A 533 9.02 42.06 36.84
CA GLU A 533 8.16 40.87 36.94
C GLU A 533 8.41 39.87 35.78
N ASP A 534 8.84 40.35 34.60
CA ASP A 534 9.12 39.51 33.43
C ASP A 534 10.49 38.81 33.53
N THR A 535 11.41 39.30 34.39
CA THR A 535 12.70 38.62 34.64
C THR A 535 12.55 37.24 35.29
N LEU A 536 11.46 36.98 36.02
CA LEU A 536 11.20 35.69 36.67
C LEU A 536 10.68 34.63 35.70
N LEU A 537 10.00 35.06 34.62
CA LEU A 537 9.36 34.22 33.61
C LEU A 537 10.22 34.05 32.35
N ALA A 538 11.39 34.70 32.30
CA ALA A 538 12.29 34.64 31.15
C ALA A 538 12.55 33.19 30.69
N PRO A 539 12.45 32.90 29.38
CA PRO A 539 12.35 33.85 28.26
C PRO A 539 10.94 34.33 27.89
N LEU A 540 9.87 33.93 28.58
CA LEU A 540 8.50 34.39 28.30
C LEU A 540 8.14 35.63 29.14
N GLY A 541 7.55 36.65 28.51
CA GLY A 541 6.93 37.76 29.24
C GLY A 541 5.50 37.43 29.71
N THR A 542 5.01 38.11 30.74
CA THR A 542 3.61 38.00 31.21
C THR A 542 2.58 38.22 30.08
N SER A 543 2.81 39.21 29.23
CA SER A 543 1.98 39.51 28.04
C SER A 543 1.99 38.38 27.00
N GLN A 544 3.14 37.76 26.78
CA GLN A 544 3.31 36.62 25.87
C GLN A 544 2.56 35.39 26.41
N VAL A 545 2.66 35.11 27.71
CA VAL A 545 1.91 34.03 28.37
C VAL A 545 0.41 34.21 28.19
N LEU A 546 -0.12 35.42 28.41
CA LEU A 546 -1.55 35.70 28.20
C LEU A 546 -1.96 35.51 26.74
N SER A 547 -1.16 36.00 25.78
CA SER A 547 -1.45 35.82 24.35
C SER A 547 -1.47 34.35 23.93
N LEU A 548 -0.54 33.56 24.47
CA LEU A 548 -0.46 32.12 24.22
C LEU A 548 -1.67 31.39 24.80
N VAL A 549 -2.06 31.70 26.04
CA VAL A 549 -3.24 31.10 26.67
C VAL A 549 -4.49 31.39 25.85
N ILE A 550 -4.69 32.64 25.42
CA ILE A 550 -5.82 33.01 24.55
C ILE A 550 -5.76 32.24 23.22
N GLY A 551 -4.59 32.13 22.60
CA GLY A 551 -4.39 31.35 21.37
C GLY A 551 -4.74 29.87 21.53
N LEU A 552 -4.25 29.22 22.59
CA LEU A 552 -4.54 27.82 22.93
C LEU A 552 -6.04 27.60 23.16
N GLN A 553 -6.67 28.50 23.92
CA GLN A 553 -8.09 28.49 24.20
C GLN A 553 -8.90 28.62 22.89
N ASN A 554 -8.52 29.50 21.98
CA ASN A 554 -9.18 29.68 20.68
C ASN A 554 -9.00 28.46 19.76
N LEU A 555 -7.84 27.82 19.76
CA LEU A 555 -7.59 26.60 19.00
C LEU A 555 -8.41 25.41 19.51
N LEU A 556 -8.58 25.30 20.84
CA LEU A 556 -9.42 24.28 21.46
C LEU A 556 -10.89 24.37 21.02
N VAL A 557 -11.42 25.57 20.80
CA VAL A 557 -12.80 25.79 20.32
C VAL A 557 -13.04 25.19 18.91
N GLN A 558 -11.99 24.97 18.11
CA GLN A 558 -12.13 24.43 16.75
C GLN A 558 -12.56 22.96 16.69
N LYS A 559 -12.53 22.23 17.83
CA LYS A 559 -12.99 20.83 17.99
C LYS A 559 -12.30 19.77 17.09
N ASP A 560 -11.17 20.08 16.47
CA ASP A 560 -10.35 19.10 15.76
C ASP A 560 -9.60 18.19 16.78
N PRO A 561 -9.66 16.85 16.64
CA PRO A 561 -9.08 15.93 17.62
C PRO A 561 -7.56 16.04 17.72
N LEU A 562 -6.83 16.21 16.61
CA LEU A 562 -5.38 16.32 16.62
C LEU A 562 -4.93 17.63 17.26
N LEU A 563 -5.59 18.73 16.91
CA LEU A 563 -5.33 20.04 17.51
C LEU A 563 -5.65 20.05 18.99
N SER A 564 -6.79 19.48 19.39
CA SER A 564 -7.18 19.44 20.81
C SER A 564 -6.17 18.65 21.66
N HIS A 565 -5.67 17.53 21.15
CA HIS A 565 -4.63 16.76 21.81
C HIS A 565 -3.33 17.55 21.99
N ALA A 566 -2.86 18.22 20.93
CA ALA A 566 -1.66 19.03 20.96
C ALA A 566 -1.81 20.26 21.88
N CYS A 567 -2.97 20.92 21.84
CA CYS A 567 -3.29 22.09 22.67
C CYS A 567 -3.31 21.73 24.15
N VAL A 568 -4.00 20.65 24.54
CA VAL A 568 -4.05 20.21 25.95
C VAL A 568 -2.65 19.84 26.44
N GLY A 569 -1.85 19.14 25.63
CA GLY A 569 -0.46 18.82 25.97
C GLY A 569 0.44 20.05 26.11
N CYS A 570 0.24 21.08 25.30
CA CYS A 570 0.95 22.35 25.42
C CYS A 570 0.52 23.14 26.66
N LEU A 571 -0.78 23.15 26.98
CA LEU A 571 -1.33 23.81 28.17
C LEU A 571 -0.86 23.15 29.47
N GLU A 572 -0.74 21.81 29.49
CA GLU A 572 -0.10 21.05 30.56
C GLU A 572 1.35 21.51 30.79
N ALA A 573 2.17 21.50 29.73
CA ALA A 573 3.57 21.92 29.81
C ALA A 573 3.74 23.40 30.20
N LEU A 574 2.83 24.27 29.74
CA LEU A 574 2.84 25.69 30.09
C LEU A 574 2.56 25.90 31.57
N LEU A 575 1.53 25.23 32.12
CA LEU A 575 1.22 25.35 33.54
C LEU A 575 2.30 24.73 34.43
N ASP A 576 2.90 23.60 34.03
CA ASP A 576 4.03 23.02 34.76
C ASP A 576 5.24 23.98 34.76
N TYR A 577 5.55 24.61 33.62
CA TYR A 577 6.60 25.63 33.51
C TYR A 577 6.32 26.86 34.39
N LEU A 578 5.10 27.40 34.31
CA LEU A 578 4.68 28.53 35.13
C LEU A 578 4.70 28.17 36.62
N HIS A 579 4.25 26.98 37.00
CA HIS A 579 4.23 26.57 38.41
C HIS A 579 5.64 26.46 39.00
N ALA A 580 6.62 26.03 38.21
CA ALA A 580 8.02 25.95 38.63
C ALA A 580 8.67 27.33 38.83
N ARG A 581 8.20 28.38 38.13
CA ARG A 581 8.77 29.74 38.17
C ARG A 581 7.97 30.70 39.05
N SER A 582 6.65 30.71 38.90
CA SER A 582 5.69 31.56 39.61
C SER A 582 4.35 30.84 39.85
N PRO A 583 4.14 30.25 41.05
CA PRO A 583 2.94 29.46 41.33
C PRO A 583 1.65 30.31 41.27
N ASP A 584 1.72 31.59 41.61
CA ASP A 584 0.56 32.50 41.59
C ASP A 584 0.01 32.74 40.17
N ILE A 585 0.90 32.88 39.18
CA ILE A 585 0.52 33.07 37.78
C ILE A 585 -0.05 31.75 37.23
N ALA A 586 0.52 30.61 37.59
CA ALA A 586 -0.03 29.31 37.21
C ALA A 586 -1.46 29.11 37.75
N LEU A 587 -1.70 29.45 39.02
CA LEU A 587 -3.04 29.42 39.61
C LEU A 587 -4.00 30.41 38.95
N HIS A 588 -3.53 31.61 38.62
CA HIS A 588 -4.33 32.62 37.92
C HIS A 588 -4.77 32.13 36.53
N VAL A 589 -3.85 31.59 35.72
CA VAL A 589 -4.16 31.02 34.40
C VAL A 589 -5.09 29.81 34.52
N ALA A 590 -4.83 28.93 35.48
CA ALA A 590 -5.63 27.73 35.70
C ALA A 590 -7.04 28.04 36.22
N SER A 591 -7.28 29.21 36.85
CA SER A 591 -8.58 29.61 37.42
C SER A 591 -9.40 30.57 36.55
N GLN A 592 -8.91 30.90 35.34
CA GLN A 592 -9.61 31.77 34.38
C GLN A 592 -11.04 31.28 34.09
N PRO A 593 -12.07 32.14 34.15
CA PRO A 593 -13.46 31.73 33.92
C PRO A 593 -13.70 31.22 32.49
N TRP A 594 -12.88 31.64 31.52
CA TRP A 594 -12.95 31.14 30.15
C TRP A 594 -12.68 29.63 30.05
N ASN A 595 -11.86 29.06 30.94
CA ASN A 595 -11.62 27.62 31.00
C ASN A 595 -12.90 26.83 31.33
N ARG A 596 -13.80 27.42 32.14
CA ARG A 596 -15.12 26.84 32.45
C ARG A 596 -16.03 26.85 31.23
N PHE A 597 -16.05 27.96 30.48
CA PHE A 597 -16.77 28.05 29.22
C PHE A 597 -16.27 27.01 28.22
N LEU A 598 -14.95 26.88 28.04
CA LEU A 598 -14.36 25.86 27.16
C LEU A 598 -14.78 24.44 27.54
N LEU A 599 -14.71 24.10 28.82
CA LEU A 599 -15.15 22.80 29.31
C LEU A 599 -16.60 22.53 28.90
N PHE A 600 -17.52 23.48 29.11
CA PHE A 600 -18.91 23.34 28.66
C PHE A 600 -19.04 23.15 27.14
N THR A 601 -18.31 23.92 26.34
CA THR A 601 -18.36 23.77 24.88
C THR A 601 -17.90 22.40 24.37
N PHE A 602 -17.00 21.73 25.12
CA PHE A 602 -16.56 20.36 24.86
C PHE A 602 -17.57 19.31 25.34
N LEU A 603 -18.23 19.57 26.46
CA LEU A 603 -19.22 18.66 27.06
C LEU A 603 -20.57 18.66 26.33
N ASP A 604 -21.00 19.81 25.80
CA ASP A 604 -22.25 20.00 25.05
C ASP A 604 -22.31 19.22 23.71
N ALA A 605 -21.25 18.50 23.34
CA ALA A 605 -21.16 17.76 22.08
C ALA A 605 -22.04 16.48 21.99
N GLY A 606 -22.76 16.10 23.06
CA GLY A 606 -23.64 14.93 23.10
C GLY A 606 -22.89 13.57 23.12
N GLY A 607 -23.46 12.58 23.81
CA GLY A 607 -22.89 11.22 23.98
C GLY A 607 -21.86 11.09 25.11
N SER A 608 -21.12 9.98 25.16
CA SER A 608 -20.02 9.69 26.12
C SER A 608 -18.78 10.57 25.90
N SER A 609 -18.98 11.86 25.58
CA SER A 609 -17.95 12.88 25.34
C SER A 609 -16.98 13.02 26.51
N PHE A 610 -17.45 12.79 27.74
CA PHE A 610 -16.65 12.78 28.96
C PHE A 610 -15.46 11.80 28.93
N LEU A 611 -15.52 10.74 28.12
CA LEU A 611 -14.44 9.75 28.01
C LEU A 611 -13.44 10.08 26.90
N ARG A 612 -13.53 11.25 26.25
CA ARG A 612 -12.48 11.68 25.33
C ARG A 612 -11.18 11.96 26.10
N PRO A 613 -10.03 11.42 25.67
CA PRO A 613 -8.76 11.54 26.41
C PRO A 613 -8.34 13.00 26.61
N GLU A 614 -8.67 13.90 25.68
CA GLU A 614 -8.35 15.33 25.76
C GLU A 614 -9.15 16.03 26.87
N ILE A 615 -10.43 15.72 26.99
CA ILE A 615 -11.32 16.29 28.02
C ILE A 615 -10.89 15.77 29.40
N LEU A 616 -10.60 14.48 29.51
CA LEU A 616 -10.11 13.88 30.76
C LEU A 616 -8.78 14.48 31.21
N ARG A 617 -7.84 14.70 30.29
CA ARG A 617 -6.56 15.36 30.59
C ARG A 617 -6.75 16.81 31.03
N LEU A 618 -7.61 17.56 30.35
CA LEU A 618 -7.94 18.93 30.73
C LEU A 618 -8.59 19.01 32.12
N MET A 619 -9.53 18.12 32.42
CA MET A 619 -10.14 18.01 33.76
C MET A 619 -9.09 17.63 34.81
N THR A 620 -8.20 16.69 34.51
CA THR A 620 -7.10 16.28 35.39
C THR A 620 -6.21 17.46 35.76
N LEU A 621 -5.89 18.31 34.78
CA LEU A 621 -5.08 19.50 34.97
C LEU A 621 -5.76 20.53 35.88
N PHE A 622 -7.05 20.81 35.70
CA PHE A 622 -7.77 21.73 36.59
C PHE A 622 -7.95 21.18 38.02
N VAL A 623 -8.06 19.85 38.17
CA VAL A 623 -8.05 19.20 39.50
C VAL A 623 -6.69 19.39 40.17
N ARG A 624 -5.59 19.18 39.45
CA ARG A 624 -4.21 19.31 39.96
C ARG A 624 -3.92 20.71 40.51
N PHE A 625 -4.40 21.76 39.83
CA PHE A 625 -4.21 23.16 40.24
C PHE A 625 -5.32 23.72 41.15
N GLN A 626 -6.17 22.85 41.71
CA GLN A 626 -7.20 23.20 42.70
C GLN A 626 -8.20 24.28 42.25
N SER A 627 -8.49 24.38 40.95
CA SER A 627 -9.42 25.38 40.40
C SER A 627 -10.89 25.06 40.73
N ARG A 628 -11.33 25.42 41.94
CA ARG A 628 -12.72 25.20 42.40
C ARG A 628 -13.75 26.01 41.60
N SER A 629 -13.35 27.09 40.94
CA SER A 629 -14.20 27.93 40.12
C SER A 629 -14.59 27.31 38.78
N ILE A 630 -13.83 26.32 38.29
CA ILE A 630 -13.99 25.76 36.95
C ILE A 630 -14.71 24.42 36.96
N LEU A 631 -14.31 23.49 37.85
CA LEU A 631 -14.87 22.14 37.93
C LEU A 631 -15.80 21.96 39.13
N SER A 632 -17.08 21.69 38.85
CA SER A 632 -18.08 21.35 39.88
C SER A 632 -17.95 19.89 40.35
N LEU A 633 -18.46 19.60 41.56
CA LEU A 633 -18.48 18.23 42.09
C LEU A 633 -19.38 17.30 41.25
N GLU A 634 -20.39 17.87 40.60
CA GLU A 634 -21.33 17.16 39.72
C GLU A 634 -20.66 16.68 38.43
N GLU A 635 -19.85 17.52 37.79
CA GLU A 635 -19.08 17.17 36.59
C GLU A 635 -18.08 16.03 36.85
N VAL A 636 -17.42 16.04 38.01
CA VAL A 636 -16.55 14.93 38.46
C VAL A 636 -17.35 13.65 38.70
N GLY A 637 -18.56 13.77 39.26
CA GLY A 637 -19.48 12.65 39.45
C GLY A 637 -19.98 12.04 38.13
N LEU A 638 -20.18 12.85 37.09
CA LEU A 638 -20.58 12.38 35.76
C LEU A 638 -19.48 11.57 35.06
N VAL A 639 -18.20 11.98 35.18
CA VAL A 639 -17.06 11.20 34.67
C VAL A 639 -16.95 9.85 35.39
N LEU A 640 -17.16 9.81 36.71
CA LEU A 640 -17.12 8.57 37.47
C LEU A 640 -18.26 7.62 37.07
N ARG A 641 -19.47 8.14 36.83
CA ARG A 641 -20.61 7.35 36.35
C ARG A 641 -20.40 6.85 34.92
N SER A 642 -19.90 7.69 34.02
CA SER A 642 -19.65 7.30 32.63
C SER A 642 -18.53 6.26 32.52
N ALA A 643 -17.46 6.39 33.31
CA ALA A 643 -16.41 5.37 33.41
C ALA A 643 -16.91 4.05 34.01
N ALA A 644 -17.89 4.09 34.92
CA ALA A 644 -18.48 2.88 35.51
C ALA A 644 -19.44 2.14 34.56
N LEU A 645 -20.07 2.86 33.63
CA LEU A 645 -21.00 2.33 32.65
C LEU A 645 -20.32 1.87 31.34
N ALA A 646 -19.08 2.29 31.08
CA ALA A 646 -18.34 1.93 29.87
C ALA A 646 -17.57 0.61 30.01
N ASP A 647 -17.58 -0.21 28.96
CA ASP A 647 -16.77 -1.43 28.87
C ASP A 647 -15.32 -1.09 28.56
N LEU A 648 -14.41 -1.32 29.52
CA LEU A 648 -13.02 -0.88 29.42
C LEU A 648 -12.21 -1.59 28.31
N SER A 649 -12.63 -2.79 27.90
CA SER A 649 -12.05 -3.50 26.77
C SER A 649 -12.31 -2.81 25.43
N THR A 650 -13.32 -1.94 25.36
CA THR A 650 -13.67 -1.18 24.15
C THR A 650 -13.02 0.20 24.10
N LEU A 651 -12.36 0.63 25.19
CA LEU A 651 -11.72 1.94 25.29
C LEU A 651 -10.31 1.91 24.72
N SER A 652 -9.91 2.99 24.05
CA SER A 652 -8.55 3.14 23.54
C SER A 652 -7.52 3.25 24.68
N ASN A 653 -6.30 2.78 24.41
CA ASN A 653 -5.18 2.87 25.37
C ASN A 653 -4.91 4.30 25.86
N SER A 654 -5.10 5.31 25.00
CA SER A 654 -4.96 6.73 25.36
C SER A 654 -6.02 7.19 26.37
N THR A 655 -7.27 6.74 26.19
CA THR A 655 -8.39 7.02 27.11
C THR A 655 -8.15 6.37 28.47
N LEU A 656 -7.71 5.11 28.49
CA LEU A 656 -7.38 4.41 29.73
C LEU A 656 -6.24 5.10 30.50
N ARG A 657 -5.19 5.56 29.80
CA ARG A 657 -4.10 6.32 30.42
C ARG A 657 -4.58 7.66 30.99
N ALA A 658 -5.45 8.36 30.27
CA ALA A 658 -6.04 9.63 30.73
C ALA A 658 -6.94 9.43 31.95
N LEU A 659 -7.77 8.37 31.97
CA LEU A 659 -8.61 8.01 33.12
C LEU A 659 -7.77 7.67 34.36
N ARG A 660 -6.70 6.87 34.20
CA ARG A 660 -5.76 6.58 35.29
C ARG A 660 -5.15 7.87 35.85
N GLY A 661 -4.71 8.77 34.98
CA GLY A 661 -4.18 10.09 35.37
C GLY A 661 -5.21 10.90 36.17
N PHE A 662 -6.47 10.94 35.73
CA PHE A 662 -7.55 11.63 36.42
C PHE A 662 -7.79 11.05 37.83
N PHE A 663 -7.87 9.72 37.96
CA PHE A 663 -8.10 9.07 39.24
C PHE A 663 -6.96 9.28 40.25
N LEU A 664 -5.72 9.37 39.78
CA LEU A 664 -4.56 9.63 40.65
C LEU A 664 -4.59 11.03 41.29
N GLN A 665 -5.25 12.01 40.68
CA GLN A 665 -5.30 13.40 41.17
C GLN A 665 -6.48 13.70 42.11
N LEU A 666 -7.49 12.82 42.19
CA LEU A 666 -8.66 12.96 43.07
C LEU A 666 -8.38 12.89 44.60
N PRO A 667 -7.40 12.13 45.13
CA PRO A 667 -7.21 11.97 46.57
C PRO A 667 -6.75 13.24 47.32
N GLY A 668 -6.21 14.23 46.60
CA GLY A 668 -5.78 15.52 47.21
C GLY A 668 -6.94 16.43 47.63
N ARG A 669 -8.17 16.15 47.19
CA ARG A 669 -9.40 16.82 47.63
C ARG A 669 -9.93 16.13 48.89
N GLY A 670 -9.33 16.43 50.04
CA GLY A 670 -9.81 15.95 51.35
C GLY A 670 -11.26 16.36 51.61
N GLY A 671 -12.15 15.37 51.64
CA GLY A 671 -13.57 15.51 51.99
C GLY A 671 -14.39 14.41 51.31
N ARG A 672 -14.78 13.39 52.07
CA ARG A 672 -15.57 12.21 51.67
C ARG A 672 -16.49 12.49 50.47
N ILE A 673 -16.07 12.08 49.28
CA ILE A 673 -16.97 11.87 48.16
C ILE A 673 -17.80 10.64 48.56
N SER A 674 -19.03 10.84 48.99
CA SER A 674 -20.00 9.77 49.19
C SER A 674 -20.37 9.17 47.84
N VAL A 675 -19.52 8.26 47.34
CA VAL A 675 -19.81 7.43 46.18
C VAL A 675 -20.93 6.46 46.57
N PRO A 676 -22.10 6.45 45.89
CA PRO A 676 -23.10 5.44 46.17
C PRO A 676 -22.62 4.09 45.63
N HIS A 677 -22.58 3.13 46.56
CA HIS A 677 -22.45 1.68 46.39
C HIS A 677 -21.05 1.06 46.17
N GLN A 678 -20.80 0.07 47.02
CA GLN A 678 -19.57 -0.68 47.31
C GLN A 678 -18.85 -1.36 46.12
N ARG A 679 -19.33 -1.21 44.88
CA ARG A 679 -18.67 -1.73 43.66
C ARG A 679 -17.64 -0.78 43.06
N LEU A 680 -17.74 0.53 43.33
CA LEU A 680 -16.85 1.55 42.77
C LEU A 680 -15.52 1.65 43.53
N THR A 681 -15.54 1.57 44.87
CA THR A 681 -14.34 1.62 45.72
C THR A 681 -13.38 0.46 45.43
N LEU A 682 -13.91 -0.76 45.31
CA LEU A 682 -13.14 -1.96 44.95
C LEU A 682 -12.54 -1.90 43.53
N ARG A 683 -13.21 -1.24 42.58
CA ARG A 683 -12.67 -1.04 41.23
C ARG A 683 -11.58 0.02 41.21
N THR A 684 -11.77 1.16 41.87
CA THR A 684 -10.72 2.21 41.99
C THR A 684 -9.45 1.72 42.69
N GLU A 685 -9.54 0.82 43.66
CA GLU A 685 -8.37 0.20 44.30
C GLU A 685 -7.68 -0.84 43.40
N ARG A 686 -8.43 -1.65 42.64
CA ARG A 686 -7.83 -2.53 41.62
C ARG A 686 -7.10 -1.76 40.52
N TYR A 687 -7.65 -0.61 40.08
CA TYR A 687 -6.98 0.30 39.14
C TYR A 687 -5.71 0.96 39.71
N ARG A 688 -5.60 1.08 41.03
CA ARG A 688 -4.43 1.65 41.72
C ARG A 688 -3.25 0.67 41.79
N ASN A 689 -3.54 -0.63 41.85
CA ASN A 689 -2.55 -1.69 42.08
C ASN A 689 -2.05 -2.40 40.80
N GLY A 690 -2.52 -2.00 39.62
CA GLY A 690 -1.99 -2.53 38.35
C GLY A 690 -2.38 -3.98 38.04
N GLU A 691 -3.46 -4.49 38.64
CA GLU A 691 -4.04 -5.77 38.23
C GLU A 691 -5.06 -5.54 37.12
N ASN A 692 -4.86 -6.23 35.99
CA ASN A 692 -5.72 -6.16 34.79
C ASN A 692 -7.17 -6.57 35.08
#